data_AF-A0A8X6GUM3-F1
#
_entry.id   AF-A0A8X6GUM3-F1
#
_cell.length_a   1.000
_cell.length_b   1.000
_cell.length_c   1.000
_cell.angle_alpha   90.00
_cell.angle_beta   90.00
_cell.angle_gamma   90.00
#
_symmetry.space_group_name_H-M   'P 1'
#
loop_
_entity.id
_entity.type
_entity.pdbx_description
1 polymer ?
#
loop_
_entity_poly.entity_id
_entity_poly.type
_entity_poly.pdbx_seq_one_letter_code
_entity_poly.pdbx_strand_id
1 'polypeptide(L)'
;MIAPKSNHILELGSDAVRFEAVSKLTNVFYDDANRQVFSVRSGGTTGVVVKGLLDKTSYSFRMLDKGDVMSIKFSPDKKILSVQRGYKSIEFINFNGEPDNLEYSQGCRVKNMKILGFSWTHVNEIVFVMDKGIEHFQVIPEKHTLKSLKMYSVSVNWYVYHPESSLLLLSSGSLCNTMHPFQFRPGSAYKLSKFEIDLPAAPKTQKVSLLERDVSIGTVYNRTCIFVLRHQPRSAGMPGAEIAIYSMMKDGPPRKTDILRLDKSGRFAINVIDNIIVVHHQASKESMLFDIQIPCDSDGYISEHTSIVKCPIKPFMIKIPAMPSHSPTMEQEIGCELYSPNWVVFQPNIIIDPKLGYLWYVVMNNDPIIDIIKDKCLLIDFLLLRKNSKSLILKVCHDAILPGVSLPLFTLASIFDKLNVVYKHNLDLQKQDPKHSPQNISTYRPTMMIDQSDIYSHVFSVFESDNTNHKFAVSVLLEYIRSLIQYQQFVPHYLCKLLINILVQNKQFYQLHQFLQYQILNDSKQLVCLMLSLQGVYPPAYQLALDMLRRLQNSNEEIIEVLLSEKKVLQALSFIRSCGGVDNLSAQKYLAAAKQTADPRIFYSVYKFFEQRNIRLRGSPDFEVGEHCETFVKFFNNIYGNASFDGGLE
;
A
#
# COMPACT_ATOMS: atom_id res chain seq x y z
N MET A 1 -16.72 -7.72 22.14
CA MET A 1 -16.35 -6.46 22.80
C MET A 1 -15.53 -5.65 21.81
N ILE A 2 -16.12 -4.59 21.25
CA ILE A 2 -15.43 -3.68 20.32
C ILE A 2 -14.55 -2.77 21.19
N ALA A 3 -13.23 -2.78 20.96
CA ALA A 3 -12.32 -1.85 21.63
C ALA A 3 -12.85 -0.41 21.43
N PRO A 4 -12.82 0.46 22.45
CA PRO A 4 -13.32 1.82 22.31
C PRO A 4 -12.62 2.51 21.14
N LYS A 5 -13.39 3.10 20.22
CA LYS A 5 -12.85 3.87 19.10
C LYS A 5 -11.93 4.95 19.67
N SER A 6 -10.64 4.85 19.41
CA SER A 6 -9.68 5.88 19.77
C SER A 6 -9.96 7.09 18.89
N ASN A 7 -10.46 8.19 19.46
CA ASN A 7 -10.74 9.43 18.71
C ASN A 7 -9.47 10.21 18.31
N HIS A 8 -8.28 9.69 18.61
CA HIS A 8 -7.02 10.37 18.33
C HIS A 8 -6.35 9.81 17.07
N ILE A 9 -5.89 10.70 16.19
CA ILE A 9 -5.22 10.36 14.94
C ILE A 9 -3.75 10.03 15.17
N LEU A 10 -3.08 10.74 16.09
CA LEU A 10 -1.68 10.51 16.41
C LEU A 10 -1.55 9.96 17.83
N GLU A 11 -0.71 8.95 18.01
CA GLU A 11 -0.38 8.40 19.32
C GLU A 11 1.10 8.04 19.41
N LEU A 12 1.64 8.08 20.64
CA LEU A 12 2.94 7.49 20.91
C LEU A 12 2.76 5.97 21.01
N GLY A 13 3.58 5.22 20.28
CA GLY A 13 3.51 3.76 20.26
C GLY A 13 3.65 3.16 21.67
N SER A 14 2.90 2.08 21.91
CA SER A 14 2.92 1.34 23.18
C SER A 14 4.30 0.78 23.53
N ASP A 15 5.08 0.45 22.52
CA ASP A 15 6.36 -0.23 22.64
C ASP A 15 7.52 0.76 22.88
N ALA A 16 7.31 1.72 23.78
CA ALA A 16 8.29 2.76 24.08
C ALA A 16 9.58 2.17 24.65
N VAL A 17 10.74 2.66 24.19
CA VAL A 17 12.04 2.26 24.72
C VAL A 17 12.42 3.15 25.88
N ARG A 18 12.53 2.56 27.07
CA ARG A 18 13.02 3.24 28.27
C ARG A 18 14.53 3.08 28.43
N PHE A 19 15.25 4.19 28.56
CA PHE A 19 16.70 4.26 28.77
C PHE A 19 17.05 5.12 29.98
N GLU A 20 18.34 5.18 30.33
CA GLU A 20 18.81 5.99 31.46
C GLU A 20 18.80 7.47 31.08
N ALA A 21 18.01 8.27 31.80
CA ALA A 21 17.83 9.68 31.52
C ALA A 21 19.12 10.48 31.66
N VAL A 22 19.20 11.58 30.90
CA VAL A 22 20.33 12.51 30.96
C VAL A 22 20.47 13.08 32.36
N SER A 23 21.68 13.00 32.90
CA SER A 23 22.05 13.47 34.23
C SER A 23 23.43 14.14 34.18
N LYS A 24 23.94 14.60 35.33
CA LYS A 24 25.32 15.10 35.41
C LYS A 24 26.38 14.04 35.07
N LEU A 25 26.03 12.76 35.19
CA LEU A 25 26.93 11.63 34.95
C LEU A 25 26.60 10.87 33.66
N THR A 26 25.40 11.04 33.11
CA THR A 26 24.87 10.23 32.01
C THR A 26 24.54 11.12 30.83
N ASN A 27 25.23 10.90 29.71
CA ASN A 27 24.95 11.53 28.43
C ASN A 27 24.18 10.58 27.53
N VAL A 28 23.32 11.11 26.67
CA VAL A 28 22.46 10.32 25.78
C VAL A 28 22.73 10.71 24.33
N PHE A 29 22.99 9.71 23.49
CA PHE A 29 23.23 9.88 22.05
C PHE A 29 22.26 9.01 21.25
N TYR A 30 22.00 9.42 20.02
CA TYR A 30 21.14 8.69 19.10
C TYR A 30 21.91 8.30 17.84
N ASP A 31 21.80 7.03 17.47
CA ASP A 31 22.34 6.48 16.24
C ASP A 31 21.22 6.36 15.21
N ASP A 32 21.19 7.32 14.29
CA ASP A 32 20.17 7.42 13.23
C ASP A 32 20.19 6.21 12.28
N ALA A 33 21.36 5.61 12.03
CA ALA A 33 21.51 4.53 11.07
C ALA A 33 20.89 3.23 11.60
N ASN A 34 21.12 2.93 12.88
CA ASN A 34 20.60 1.73 13.55
C ASN A 34 19.29 1.98 14.32
N ARG A 35 18.89 3.25 14.50
CA ARG A 35 17.74 3.70 15.28
C ARG A 35 17.78 3.28 16.75
N GLN A 36 18.92 3.54 17.39
CA GLN A 36 19.19 3.12 18.76
C GLN A 36 19.67 4.30 19.62
N VAL A 37 19.39 4.23 20.91
CA VAL A 37 19.83 5.21 21.91
C VAL A 37 20.98 4.64 22.72
N PHE A 38 22.00 5.44 22.92
CA PHE A 38 23.15 5.16 23.76
C PHE A 38 23.07 6.00 25.03
N SER A 39 22.96 5.36 26.20
CA SER A 39 23.19 5.98 27.50
C SER A 39 24.63 5.72 27.92
N VAL A 40 25.43 6.79 28.01
CA VAL A 40 26.86 6.75 28.35
C VAL A 40 27.05 7.36 29.72
N ARG A 41 27.44 6.55 30.70
CA ARG A 41 27.67 6.97 32.08
C ARG A 41 29.16 7.10 32.37
N SER A 42 29.57 8.28 32.81
CA SER A 42 30.94 8.60 33.25
C SER A 42 31.06 8.45 34.77
N GLY A 43 32.18 7.91 35.26
CA GLY A 43 32.38 7.64 36.69
C GLY A 43 33.41 6.56 37.03
N GLY A 44 34.56 6.55 36.35
CA GLY A 44 35.67 5.62 36.58
C GLY A 44 35.87 4.62 35.44
N THR A 45 34.82 3.86 35.09
CA THR A 45 34.73 3.11 33.83
C THR A 45 33.51 3.59 33.07
N THR A 46 33.66 3.93 31.79
CA THR A 46 32.53 4.41 30.97
C THR A 46 31.58 3.25 30.70
N GLY A 47 30.41 3.26 31.34
CA GLY A 47 29.35 2.27 31.09
C GLY A 47 28.48 2.73 29.93
N VAL A 48 28.25 1.86 28.95
CA VAL A 48 27.40 2.15 27.79
C VAL A 48 26.24 1.17 27.76
N VAL A 49 25.02 1.71 27.70
CA VAL A 49 23.80 0.93 27.52
C VAL A 49 23.15 1.37 26.21
N VAL A 50 22.96 0.42 25.30
CA VAL A 50 22.37 0.66 23.99
C VAL A 50 21.02 -0.02 23.93
N LYS A 51 19.99 0.73 23.56
CA LYS A 51 18.63 0.22 23.40
C LYS A 51 18.02 0.70 22.09
N GLY A 52 17.47 -0.23 21.33
CA GLY A 52 16.65 0.03 20.16
C GLY A 52 15.25 -0.55 20.35
N LEU A 53 14.33 -0.17 19.49
CA LEU A 53 12.96 -0.69 19.50
C LEU A 53 12.82 -1.95 18.63
N LEU A 54 13.51 -1.96 17.48
CA LEU A 54 13.52 -3.05 16.50
C LEU A 54 14.36 -4.25 16.97
N ASP A 55 15.42 -3.99 17.74
CA ASP A 55 16.26 -5.00 18.33
C ASP A 55 15.85 -5.24 19.78
N LYS A 56 15.27 -6.40 20.07
CA LYS A 56 15.06 -6.85 21.46
C LYS A 56 16.38 -7.09 22.22
N THR A 57 17.53 -6.88 21.59
CA THR A 57 18.85 -6.96 22.23
C THR A 57 19.27 -5.59 22.73
N SER A 58 19.17 -5.41 24.06
CA SER A 58 19.87 -4.31 24.72
C SER A 58 21.33 -4.72 24.94
N TYR A 59 22.28 -3.90 24.50
CA TYR A 59 23.70 -4.13 24.79
C TYR A 59 24.08 -3.33 26.02
N SER A 60 24.82 -3.95 26.94
CA SER A 60 25.47 -3.24 28.04
C SER A 60 26.91 -3.68 28.10
N PHE A 61 27.82 -2.72 27.98
CA PHE A 61 29.24 -2.98 27.99
C PHE A 61 29.99 -1.82 28.65
N ARG A 62 31.28 -2.04 28.93
CA ARG A 62 32.15 -1.04 29.52
C ARG A 62 33.25 -0.69 28.55
N MET A 63 33.65 0.58 28.56
CA MET A 63 34.78 1.09 27.82
C MET A 63 35.76 1.79 28.76
N LEU A 64 36.99 1.96 28.29
CA LEU A 64 37.99 2.77 28.98
C LEU A 64 37.50 4.23 29.07
N ASP A 65 37.64 4.80 30.27
CA ASP A 65 37.29 6.21 30.51
C ASP A 65 38.43 7.10 29.99
N LYS A 66 38.20 7.70 28.83
CA LYS A 66 39.12 8.61 28.14
C LYS A 66 38.57 10.04 28.04
N GLY A 67 37.66 10.41 28.95
CA GLY A 67 37.00 11.71 28.97
C GLY A 67 35.69 11.75 28.18
N ASP A 68 35.17 12.95 27.98
CA ASP A 68 33.81 13.14 27.48
C ASP A 68 33.61 12.65 26.03
N VAL A 69 32.48 11.97 25.82
CA VAL A 69 32.06 11.52 24.49
C VAL A 69 31.24 12.62 23.83
N MET A 70 31.57 12.96 22.58
CA MET A 70 30.83 13.89 21.75
C MET A 70 29.82 13.19 20.83
N SER A 71 30.19 12.02 20.32
CA SER A 71 29.35 11.20 19.44
C SER A 71 29.78 9.74 19.53
N ILE A 72 28.82 8.82 19.51
CA ILE A 72 29.03 7.38 19.56
C ILE A 72 27.97 6.71 18.68
N LYS A 73 28.39 5.86 17.74
CA LYS A 73 27.48 5.14 16.82
C LYS A 73 28.05 3.78 16.44
N PHE A 74 27.18 2.82 16.17
CA PHE A 74 27.59 1.52 15.63
C PHE A 74 27.65 1.55 14.09
N SER A 75 28.46 0.68 13.50
CA SER A 75 28.31 0.32 12.09
C SER A 75 26.92 -0.28 11.82
N PRO A 76 26.42 -0.29 10.58
CA PRO A 76 25.08 -0.82 10.27
C PRO A 76 24.89 -2.31 10.65
N ASP A 77 25.98 -3.08 10.70
CA ASP A 77 25.98 -4.48 11.14
C ASP A 77 26.34 -4.65 12.63
N LYS A 78 26.53 -3.55 13.36
CA LYS A 78 26.85 -3.47 14.80
C LYS A 78 28.13 -4.18 15.21
N LYS A 79 29.07 -4.37 14.28
CA LYS A 79 30.36 -5.00 14.54
C LYS A 79 31.48 -4.03 14.86
N ILE A 80 31.27 -2.73 14.64
CA ILE A 80 32.27 -1.70 14.89
C ILE A 80 31.61 -0.56 15.64
N LEU A 81 32.17 -0.23 16.80
CA LEU A 81 31.78 0.92 17.58
C LEU A 81 32.70 2.10 17.24
N SER A 82 32.12 3.21 16.82
CA SER A 82 32.84 4.46 16.55
C SER A 82 32.57 5.48 17.63
N VAL A 83 33.63 6.11 18.14
CA VAL A 83 33.56 7.04 19.28
C VAL A 83 34.37 8.30 18.96
N GLN A 84 33.72 9.45 19.06
CA GLN A 84 34.36 10.75 18.93
C GLN A 84 34.40 11.42 20.30
N ARG A 85 35.60 11.73 20.80
CA ARG A 85 35.81 12.46 22.06
C ARG A 85 36.32 13.88 21.88
N GLY A 86 36.71 14.22 20.65
CA GLY A 86 37.23 15.54 20.33
C GLY A 86 37.16 15.84 18.84
N TYR A 87 37.74 16.98 18.46
CA TYR A 87 37.67 17.50 17.10
C TYR A 87 38.79 17.02 16.16
N LYS A 88 39.66 16.10 16.59
CA LYS A 88 40.89 15.73 15.84
C LYS A 88 40.91 14.31 15.32
N SER A 89 40.21 13.39 15.97
CA SER A 89 40.24 11.96 15.66
C SER A 89 38.97 11.26 16.09
N ILE A 90 38.70 10.13 15.46
CA ILE A 90 37.63 9.20 15.80
C ILE A 90 38.27 7.86 16.15
N GLU A 91 37.84 7.28 17.26
CA GLU A 91 38.24 5.97 17.78
C GLU A 91 37.28 4.89 17.28
N PHE A 92 37.81 3.70 17.06
CA PHE A 92 37.10 2.54 16.56
C PHE A 92 37.44 1.32 17.42
N ILE A 93 36.42 0.55 17.73
CA ILE A 93 36.51 -0.67 18.54
C ILE A 93 35.70 -1.75 17.84
N ASN A 94 36.32 -2.90 17.56
CA ASN A 94 35.58 -4.05 17.05
C ASN A 94 34.67 -4.58 18.16
N PHE A 95 33.48 -5.04 17.80
CA PHE A 95 32.43 -5.41 18.72
C PHE A 95 31.83 -6.77 18.35
N ASN A 96 31.92 -7.71 19.28
CA ASN A 96 31.32 -9.04 19.14
C ASN A 96 30.64 -9.46 20.45
N GLY A 97 29.63 -8.68 20.87
CA GLY A 97 28.95 -8.83 22.16
C GLY A 97 29.61 -8.06 23.29
N GLU A 98 30.94 -8.02 23.32
CA GLU A 98 31.76 -7.11 24.13
C GLU A 98 32.74 -6.34 23.23
N PRO A 99 33.19 -5.14 23.64
CA PRO A 99 34.21 -4.39 22.92
C PRO A 99 35.57 -5.10 23.03
N ASP A 100 36.27 -5.21 21.90
CA ASP A 100 37.64 -5.72 21.87
C ASP A 100 38.60 -4.81 22.68
N ASN A 101 39.67 -5.41 23.21
CA ASN A 101 40.71 -4.67 23.94
C ASN A 101 41.55 -3.76 23.03
N LEU A 102 41.56 -4.02 21.72
CA LEU A 102 42.38 -3.28 20.76
C LEU A 102 41.54 -2.19 20.09
N GLU A 103 41.85 -0.95 20.44
CA GLU A 103 41.26 0.24 19.84
C GLU A 103 42.18 0.83 18.76
N TYR A 104 41.60 1.38 17.70
CA TYR A 104 42.34 2.08 16.66
C TYR A 104 41.69 3.43 16.36
N SER A 105 42.48 4.42 15.97
CA SER A 105 41.99 5.77 15.76
C SER A 105 42.43 6.31 14.41
N GLN A 106 41.52 7.02 13.74
CA GLN A 106 41.84 7.79 12.55
C GLN A 106 41.76 9.28 12.86
N GLY A 107 42.89 9.97 12.75
CA GLY A 107 42.96 11.42 12.86
C GLY A 107 42.85 12.13 11.51
N CYS A 108 42.58 13.44 11.55
CA CYS A 108 42.69 14.32 10.39
C CYS A 108 44.13 14.33 9.85
N ARG A 109 44.29 14.12 8.55
CA ARG A 109 45.63 14.10 7.91
C ARG A 109 46.25 15.50 7.81
N VAL A 110 45.45 16.56 7.81
CA VAL A 110 45.88 17.94 7.59
C VAL A 110 45.91 18.73 8.90
N LYS A 111 47.01 19.44 9.15
CA LYS A 111 47.16 20.34 10.31
C LYS A 111 46.08 21.42 10.25
N ASN A 112 45.37 21.64 11.37
CA ASN A 112 44.30 22.64 11.56
C ASN A 112 42.93 22.35 10.90
N MET A 113 42.58 21.08 10.66
CA MET A 113 41.19 20.70 10.37
C MET A 113 40.48 20.22 11.64
N LYS A 114 39.17 20.47 11.73
CA LYS A 114 38.32 20.02 12.84
C LYS A 114 37.23 19.09 12.31
N ILE A 115 37.09 17.92 12.94
CA ILE A 115 35.99 16.98 12.70
C ILE A 115 34.73 17.54 13.36
N LEU A 116 33.73 17.88 12.55
CA LEU A 116 32.39 18.27 13.00
C LEU A 116 31.58 17.05 13.44
N GLY A 117 31.76 15.92 12.75
CA GLY A 117 31.24 14.63 13.15
C GLY A 117 31.43 13.58 12.07
N PHE A 118 30.70 12.47 12.19
CA PHE A 118 30.82 11.33 11.28
C PHE A 118 29.48 10.65 11.05
N SER A 119 29.40 9.89 9.96
CA SER A 119 28.23 9.07 9.64
C SER A 119 28.65 7.80 8.92
N TRP A 120 28.08 6.67 9.34
CA TRP A 120 28.23 5.40 8.64
C TRP A 120 27.40 5.43 7.36
N THR A 121 28.04 5.19 6.22
CA THR A 121 27.40 5.21 4.90
C THR A 121 26.95 3.83 4.47
N HIS A 122 27.78 2.82 4.72
CA HIS A 122 27.50 1.40 4.48
C HIS A 122 28.22 0.53 5.53
N VAL A 123 28.05 -0.79 5.44
CA VAL A 123 28.84 -1.74 6.24
C VAL A 123 30.32 -1.50 5.94
N ASN A 124 31.12 -1.27 6.98
CA ASN A 124 32.55 -0.96 6.89
C ASN A 124 32.89 0.33 6.12
N GLU A 125 31.94 1.22 5.85
CA GLU A 125 32.20 2.50 5.18
C GLU A 125 31.69 3.68 6.01
N ILE A 126 32.55 4.66 6.23
CA ILE A 126 32.29 5.79 7.10
C ILE A 126 32.77 7.09 6.45
N VAL A 127 31.99 8.15 6.59
CA VAL A 127 32.37 9.50 6.17
C VAL A 127 32.64 10.39 7.38
N PHE A 128 33.78 11.08 7.35
CA PHE A 128 34.12 12.13 8.30
C PHE A 128 33.74 13.47 7.69
N VAL A 129 33.01 14.27 8.45
CA VAL A 129 32.65 15.64 8.08
C VAL A 129 33.52 16.60 8.86
N MET A 130 34.29 17.41 8.15
CA MET A 130 35.22 18.38 8.72
C MET A 130 34.82 19.79 8.31
N ASP A 131 35.33 20.78 9.02
CA ASP A 131 35.14 22.21 8.74
C ASP A 131 35.54 22.63 7.31
N LYS A 132 36.47 21.90 6.68
CA LYS A 132 36.98 22.18 5.33
C LYS A 132 36.72 21.05 4.31
N GLY A 133 35.87 20.08 4.62
CA GLY A 133 35.50 19.08 3.62
C GLY A 133 35.00 17.77 4.21
N ILE A 134 35.01 16.73 3.37
CA ILE A 134 34.67 15.36 3.79
C ILE A 134 35.76 14.38 3.38
N GLU A 135 35.97 13.37 4.22
CA GLU A 135 36.84 12.22 3.96
C GLU A 135 36.02 10.93 4.08
N HIS A 136 35.96 10.14 3.02
CA HIS A 136 35.28 8.85 2.98
C HIS A 136 36.31 7.73 3.16
N PHE A 137 36.07 6.85 4.13
CA PHE A 137 36.96 5.76 4.51
C PHE A 137 36.26 4.41 4.44
N GLN A 138 37.02 3.40 4.07
CA GLN A 138 36.70 2.00 4.31
C GLN A 138 37.41 1.53 5.57
N VAL A 139 36.67 1.02 6.54
CA VAL A 139 37.19 0.42 7.76
C VAL A 139 37.56 -1.03 7.46
N ILE A 140 38.76 -1.46 7.87
CA ILE A 140 39.24 -2.84 7.72
C ILE A 140 39.44 -3.42 9.13
N PRO A 141 38.40 -4.05 9.72
CA PRO A 141 38.41 -4.53 11.10
C PRO A 141 39.55 -5.49 11.41
N GLU A 142 39.90 -6.37 10.46
CA GLU A 142 40.94 -7.40 10.63
C GLU A 142 42.34 -6.80 10.73
N LYS A 143 42.53 -5.59 10.18
CA LYS A 143 43.80 -4.87 10.19
C LYS A 143 43.79 -3.69 11.16
N HIS A 144 42.69 -3.43 11.86
CA HIS A 144 42.52 -2.26 12.74
C HIS A 144 42.95 -0.94 12.07
N THR A 145 42.63 -0.77 10.79
CA THR A 145 43.06 0.38 9.98
C THR A 145 41.94 0.88 9.07
N LEU A 146 42.06 2.14 8.63
CA LEU A 146 41.15 2.76 7.68
C LEU A 146 41.86 3.04 6.37
N LYS A 147 41.22 2.68 5.26
CA LYS A 147 41.66 3.00 3.90
C LYS A 147 40.85 4.18 3.37
N SER A 148 41.54 5.25 2.99
CA SER A 148 40.89 6.40 2.35
C SER A 148 40.35 6.02 0.98
N LEU A 149 39.05 6.23 0.76
CA LEU A 149 38.38 6.00 -0.52
C LEU A 149 38.36 7.29 -1.35
N LYS A 150 37.88 8.39 -0.76
CA LYS A 150 37.72 9.67 -1.47
C LYS A 150 37.73 10.85 -0.52
N MET A 151 38.19 12.01 -0.99
CA MET A 151 38.22 13.25 -0.23
C MET A 151 37.67 14.39 -1.08
N TYR A 152 36.90 15.29 -0.47
CA TYR A 152 36.37 16.49 -1.11
C TYR A 152 36.63 17.71 -0.24
N SER A 153 37.15 18.78 -0.84
CA SER A 153 37.35 20.06 -0.17
C SER A 153 36.14 20.97 -0.39
N VAL A 154 35.44 21.31 0.69
CA VAL A 154 34.26 22.20 0.74
C VAL A 154 34.23 22.83 2.13
N SER A 155 34.04 24.15 2.24
CA SER A 155 33.83 24.77 3.56
C SER A 155 32.50 24.32 4.14
N VAL A 156 32.49 23.82 5.38
CA VAL A 156 31.30 23.27 6.04
C VAL A 156 30.98 24.07 7.30
N ASN A 157 29.77 24.61 7.36
CA ASN A 157 29.24 25.28 8.55
C ASN A 157 28.54 24.28 9.49
N TRP A 158 27.68 23.44 8.91
CA TRP A 158 26.96 22.34 9.56
C TRP A 158 26.57 21.31 8.50
N TYR A 159 26.14 20.12 8.95
CA TYR A 159 25.72 19.05 8.04
C TYR A 159 24.50 18.30 8.58
N VAL A 160 23.74 17.69 7.67
CA VAL A 160 22.66 16.75 8.00
C VAL A 160 22.86 15.49 7.18
N TYR A 161 22.79 14.33 7.81
CA TYR A 161 22.89 13.03 7.13
C TYR A 161 21.56 12.28 7.25
N HIS A 162 21.10 11.72 6.13
CA HIS A 162 19.91 10.87 6.08
C HIS A 162 20.30 9.44 5.69
N PRO A 163 20.29 8.49 6.65
CA PRO A 163 20.75 7.13 6.41
C PRO A 163 19.95 6.37 5.34
N GLU A 164 18.60 6.48 5.34
CA GLU A 164 17.75 5.68 4.42
C GLU A 164 18.03 5.98 2.95
N SER A 165 18.27 7.25 2.62
CA SER A 165 18.65 7.65 1.26
C SER A 165 20.15 7.75 1.06
N SER A 166 20.96 7.51 2.11
CA SER A 166 22.41 7.70 2.12
C SER A 166 22.84 9.06 1.55
N LEU A 167 22.09 10.11 1.89
CA LEU A 167 22.30 11.48 1.44
C LEU A 167 22.89 12.32 2.58
N LEU A 168 24.05 12.91 2.32
CA LEU A 168 24.68 13.91 3.18
C LEU A 168 24.49 15.29 2.58
N LEU A 169 24.05 16.24 3.39
CA LEU A 169 23.82 17.60 2.98
C LEU A 169 24.74 18.52 3.77
N LEU A 170 25.66 19.20 3.09
CA LEU A 170 26.59 20.15 3.71
C LEU A 170 26.13 21.59 3.46
N SER A 171 26.14 22.40 4.51
CA SER A 171 25.91 23.84 4.39
C SER A 171 27.24 24.61 4.28
N SER A 172 27.24 25.63 3.44
CA SER A 172 28.39 26.53 3.22
C SER A 172 27.92 27.97 2.98
N GLY A 173 28.89 28.88 2.87
CA GLY A 173 28.65 30.30 2.59
C GLY A 173 28.40 31.13 3.85
N SER A 174 28.35 32.45 3.69
CA SER A 174 28.23 33.40 4.80
C SER A 174 26.84 33.41 5.46
N LEU A 175 25.81 33.01 4.72
CA LEU A 175 24.43 32.87 5.20
C LEU A 175 24.03 31.41 5.46
N CYS A 176 24.96 30.46 5.30
CA CYS A 176 24.73 29.03 5.48
C CYS A 176 23.62 28.44 4.57
N ASN A 177 23.27 29.10 3.46
CA ASN A 177 22.17 28.69 2.59
C ASN A 177 22.62 28.03 1.28
N THR A 178 23.93 27.93 1.03
CA THR A 178 24.47 27.19 -0.12
C THR A 178 24.68 25.73 0.28
N MET A 179 23.93 24.84 -0.36
CA MET A 179 23.86 23.43 0.00
C MET A 179 24.63 22.56 -0.99
N HIS A 180 25.43 21.63 -0.46
CA HIS A 180 26.18 20.63 -1.25
C HIS A 180 25.70 19.23 -0.88
N PRO A 181 24.83 18.63 -1.70
CA PRO A 181 24.41 17.26 -1.49
C PRO A 181 25.47 16.25 -1.97
N PHE A 182 25.71 15.22 -1.17
CA PHE A 182 26.56 14.07 -1.46
C PHE A 182 25.77 12.79 -1.30
N GLN A 183 25.67 12.03 -2.39
CA GLN A 183 25.01 10.73 -2.42
C GLN A 183 26.07 9.63 -2.27
N PHE A 184 25.88 8.75 -1.30
CA PHE A 184 26.75 7.59 -1.11
C PHE A 184 26.14 6.34 -1.76
N ARG A 185 27.03 5.51 -2.31
CA ARG A 185 26.79 4.14 -2.76
C ARG A 185 27.98 3.31 -2.26
N PRO A 186 27.87 1.97 -2.19
CA PRO A 186 28.98 1.14 -1.75
C PRO A 186 30.26 1.46 -2.54
N GLY A 187 31.33 1.80 -1.82
CA GLY A 187 32.66 2.14 -2.34
C GLY A 187 32.78 3.51 -3.01
N SER A 188 31.70 4.30 -3.12
CA SER A 188 31.69 5.52 -3.94
C SER A 188 30.88 6.67 -3.34
N ALA A 189 31.40 7.88 -3.52
CA ALA A 189 30.73 9.12 -3.15
C ALA A 189 30.52 9.97 -4.40
N TYR A 190 29.27 10.42 -4.59
CA TYR A 190 28.83 11.24 -5.71
C TYR A 190 28.46 12.62 -5.21
N LYS A 191 29.20 13.64 -5.67
CA LYS A 191 28.86 15.03 -5.41
C LYS A 191 27.76 15.44 -6.37
N LEU A 192 26.59 15.79 -5.83
CA LEU A 192 25.45 16.28 -6.61
C LEU A 192 25.56 17.78 -6.83
N SER A 193 24.75 18.31 -7.75
CA SER A 193 24.72 19.74 -8.07
C SER A 193 24.40 20.56 -6.83
N LYS A 194 25.27 21.52 -6.51
CA LYS A 194 25.01 22.49 -5.43
C LYS A 194 23.81 23.37 -5.80
N PHE A 195 23.08 23.80 -4.79
CA PHE A 195 21.92 24.68 -4.95
C PHE A 195 21.85 25.64 -3.76
N GLU A 196 21.07 26.70 -3.91
CA GLU A 196 20.86 27.68 -2.83
C GLU A 196 19.43 27.55 -2.30
N ILE A 197 19.30 27.62 -0.98
CA ILE A 197 18.02 27.71 -0.30
C ILE A 197 17.61 29.18 -0.22
N ASP A 198 16.39 29.45 -0.65
CA ASP A 198 15.81 30.79 -0.59
C ASP A 198 15.53 31.14 0.87
N LEU A 199 16.16 32.22 1.35
CA LEU A 199 15.93 32.75 2.69
C LEU A 199 14.80 33.78 2.68
N PRO A 200 14.05 33.93 3.79
CA PRO A 200 13.08 35.01 3.93
C PRO A 200 13.76 36.38 3.81
N ALA A 201 13.04 37.37 3.26
CA ALA A 201 13.54 38.74 3.18
C ALA A 201 13.79 39.30 4.60
N ALA A 202 15.06 39.52 4.94
CA ALA A 202 15.44 40.07 6.23
C ALA A 202 15.47 41.61 6.17
N PRO A 203 15.02 42.32 7.23
CA PRO A 203 15.25 43.76 7.34
C PRO A 203 16.77 44.05 7.35
N LYS A 204 17.17 45.18 6.74
CA LYS A 204 18.58 45.54 6.44
C LYS A 204 19.56 45.48 7.64
N THR A 205 19.06 45.40 8.87
CA THR A 205 19.84 45.41 10.12
C THR A 205 20.13 44.02 10.71
N GLN A 206 19.53 42.93 10.22
CA GLN A 206 19.81 41.56 10.70
C GLN A 206 20.06 40.60 9.54
N LYS A 207 21.24 39.95 9.53
CA LYS A 207 21.51 38.83 8.62
C LYS A 207 20.87 37.56 9.18
N VAL A 208 19.85 37.03 8.52
CA VAL A 208 19.26 35.72 8.85
C VAL A 208 20.11 34.65 8.16
N SER A 209 20.72 33.77 8.96
CA SER A 209 21.49 32.61 8.49
C SER A 209 20.72 31.32 8.72
N LEU A 210 20.82 30.37 7.80
CA LEU A 210 20.18 29.06 7.95
C LEU A 210 20.90 28.20 8.98
N LEU A 211 20.17 27.64 9.94
CA LEU A 211 20.71 26.79 11.00
C LEU A 211 20.40 25.31 10.72
N GLU A 212 21.23 24.42 11.26
CA GLU A 212 21.05 22.96 11.17
C GLU A 212 19.65 22.53 11.61
N ARG A 213 19.18 23.06 12.74
CA ARG A 213 17.86 22.74 13.32
C ARG A 213 16.67 23.12 12.44
N ASP A 214 16.87 23.98 11.44
CA ASP A 214 15.82 24.44 10.54
C ASP A 214 15.73 23.54 9.29
N VAL A 215 16.64 22.57 9.15
CA VAL A 215 16.73 21.67 8.00
C VAL A 215 16.58 20.21 8.44
N SER A 216 15.78 19.46 7.71
CA SER A 216 15.61 18.02 7.89
C SER A 216 15.50 17.34 6.55
N ILE A 217 15.89 16.07 6.47
CA ILE A 217 15.80 15.29 5.23
C ILE A 217 14.93 14.07 5.53
N GLY A 218 13.94 13.79 4.69
CA GLY A 218 13.12 12.59 4.83
C GLY A 218 12.67 12.05 3.48
N THR A 219 12.09 10.86 3.49
CA THR A 219 11.54 10.22 2.30
C THR A 219 10.02 10.34 2.29
N VAL A 220 9.45 10.99 1.28
CA VAL A 220 8.00 11.09 1.08
C VAL A 220 7.67 10.54 -0.30
N TYR A 221 6.79 9.54 -0.38
CA TYR A 221 6.40 8.88 -1.64
C TYR A 221 7.59 8.40 -2.47
N ASN A 222 8.56 7.75 -1.82
CA ASN A 222 9.83 7.28 -2.43
C ASN A 222 10.68 8.40 -3.07
N ARG A 223 10.44 9.66 -2.71
CA ARG A 223 11.29 10.80 -3.09
C ARG A 223 11.99 11.31 -1.85
N THR A 224 13.31 11.49 -1.94
CA THR A 224 14.06 12.18 -0.90
C THR A 224 13.78 13.67 -1.00
N CYS A 225 13.33 14.24 0.12
CA CYS A 225 12.92 15.62 0.25
C CYS A 225 13.74 16.28 1.35
N ILE A 226 14.13 17.53 1.12
CA ILE A 226 14.78 18.39 2.10
C ILE A 226 13.73 19.38 2.59
N PHE A 227 13.37 19.29 3.86
CA PHE A 227 12.45 20.18 4.55
C PHE A 227 13.23 21.35 5.13
N VAL A 228 12.78 22.57 4.82
CA VAL A 228 13.39 23.81 5.31
C VAL A 228 12.33 24.62 6.04
N LEU A 229 12.46 24.75 7.35
CA LEU A 229 11.61 25.61 8.17
C LEU A 229 12.01 27.08 7.94
N ARG A 230 11.03 27.88 7.53
CA ARG A 230 11.21 29.32 7.27
C ARG A 230 10.27 30.11 8.16
N HIS A 231 10.83 31.06 8.91
CA HIS A 231 10.06 32.03 9.67
C HIS A 231 9.87 33.28 8.82
N GLN A 232 8.66 33.54 8.33
CA GLN A 232 8.37 34.79 7.65
C GLN A 232 8.19 35.93 8.66
N PRO A 233 8.71 37.14 8.37
CA PRO A 233 8.45 38.31 9.20
C PRO A 233 6.94 38.62 9.17
N ARG A 234 6.38 38.94 10.34
CA ARG A 234 4.97 39.36 10.46
C ARG A 234 4.76 40.65 9.67
N SER A 235 4.22 40.55 8.46
CA SER A 235 3.73 41.69 7.69
C SER A 235 2.20 41.63 7.59
N ALA A 236 1.56 42.77 7.38
CA ALA A 236 0.10 42.90 7.34
C ALA A 236 -0.47 42.09 6.16
N GLY A 237 -0.95 40.87 6.44
CA GLY A 237 -1.64 40.01 5.47
C GLY A 237 -1.46 38.50 5.65
N MET A 238 -0.33 38.02 6.22
CA MET A 238 -0.06 36.59 6.43
C MET A 238 0.85 36.39 7.66
N PRO A 239 0.39 35.81 8.79
CA PRO A 239 1.22 35.57 9.96
C PRO A 239 1.57 34.08 10.09
N GLY A 240 2.79 33.67 9.73
CA GLY A 240 3.20 32.28 10.01
C GLY A 240 4.59 31.87 9.56
N ALA A 241 5.08 30.77 10.13
CA ALA A 241 6.15 29.98 9.56
C ALA A 241 5.61 29.10 8.43
N GLU A 242 6.50 28.67 7.56
CA GLU A 242 6.23 27.75 6.44
C GLU A 242 7.33 26.70 6.38
N ILE A 243 7.05 25.55 5.76
CA ILE A 243 8.08 24.57 5.42
C ILE A 243 8.19 24.52 3.90
N ALA A 244 9.35 24.92 3.37
CA ALA A 244 9.67 24.73 1.97
C ALA A 244 10.26 23.33 1.75
N ILE A 245 9.74 22.61 0.77
CA ILE A 245 10.18 21.26 0.41
C ILE A 245 11.00 21.35 -0.88
N TYR A 246 12.28 20.95 -0.78
CA TYR A 246 13.15 20.78 -1.94
C TYR A 246 13.25 19.31 -2.27
N SER A 247 12.68 18.92 -3.41
CA SER A 247 12.70 17.52 -3.87
C SER A 247 13.95 17.24 -4.71
N MET A 248 14.58 16.10 -4.45
CA MET A 248 15.70 15.61 -5.26
C MET A 248 15.20 15.23 -6.66
N MET A 249 15.80 15.80 -7.70
CA MET A 249 15.49 15.49 -9.10
C MET A 249 16.45 14.41 -9.63
N LYS A 250 15.99 13.56 -10.56
CA LYS A 250 16.86 12.56 -11.21
C LYS A 250 17.98 13.23 -12.00
N ASP A 251 17.62 14.26 -12.77
CA ASP A 251 18.52 15.00 -13.65
C ASP A 251 18.49 16.50 -13.28
N GLY A 252 19.34 16.90 -12.34
CA GLY A 252 19.53 18.30 -11.99
C GLY A 252 19.65 18.57 -10.49
N PRO A 253 19.84 19.85 -10.12
CA PRO A 253 19.84 20.25 -8.71
C PRO A 253 18.45 20.03 -8.09
N PRO A 254 18.39 19.85 -6.76
CA PRO A 254 17.12 19.86 -6.01
C PRO A 254 16.34 21.14 -6.29
N ARG A 255 15.02 21.01 -6.44
CA ARG A 255 14.14 22.16 -6.70
C ARG A 255 13.09 22.27 -5.62
N LYS A 256 12.71 23.50 -5.30
CA LYS A 256 11.55 23.78 -4.46
C LYS A 256 10.29 23.32 -5.20
N THR A 257 9.58 22.34 -4.65
CA THR A 257 8.37 21.78 -5.26
C THR A 257 7.12 22.12 -4.47
N ASP A 258 7.22 22.21 -3.15
CA ASP A 258 6.06 22.35 -2.28
C ASP A 258 6.32 23.34 -1.14
N ILE A 259 5.26 23.99 -0.66
CA ILE A 259 5.25 24.83 0.55
C ILE A 259 4.13 24.37 1.45
N LEU A 260 4.45 24.06 2.72
CA LEU A 260 3.45 23.78 3.75
C LEU A 260 3.21 25.05 4.57
N ARG A 261 1.98 25.58 4.51
CA ARG A 261 1.58 26.76 5.29
C ARG A 261 1.23 26.33 6.72
N LEU A 262 1.93 26.87 7.72
CA LEU A 262 1.72 26.51 9.13
C LEU A 262 0.84 27.50 9.89
N ASP A 263 0.77 28.76 9.44
CA ASP A 263 0.02 29.87 10.05
C ASP A 263 0.32 30.09 11.55
N LYS A 264 1.50 29.63 11.99
CA LYS A 264 1.95 29.68 13.39
C LYS A 264 3.42 30.04 13.45
N SER A 265 3.86 30.64 14.56
CA SER A 265 5.26 30.95 14.82
C SER A 265 5.71 30.28 16.11
N GLY A 266 6.92 29.74 16.13
CA GLY A 266 7.45 29.07 17.31
C GLY A 266 8.42 27.94 16.93
N ARG A 267 8.61 27.00 17.85
CA ARG A 267 9.40 25.80 17.61
C ARG A 267 8.56 24.73 16.94
N PHE A 268 9.07 24.21 15.83
CA PHE A 268 8.45 23.14 15.06
C PHE A 268 9.38 21.94 15.00
N ALA A 269 8.79 20.76 14.92
CA ALA A 269 9.49 19.53 14.60
C ALA A 269 8.72 18.79 13.51
N ILE A 270 9.41 17.97 12.72
CA ILE A 270 8.84 17.31 11.55
C ILE A 270 9.04 15.81 11.69
N ASN A 271 7.98 15.05 11.48
CA ASN A 271 8.02 13.62 11.24
C ASN A 271 7.36 13.30 9.89
N VAL A 272 7.74 12.19 9.27
CA VAL A 272 7.08 11.60 8.12
C VAL A 272 6.51 10.25 8.53
N ILE A 273 5.19 10.09 8.45
CA ILE A 273 4.48 8.86 8.85
C ILE A 273 3.63 8.43 7.67
N ASP A 274 3.94 7.28 7.07
CA ASP A 274 3.17 6.74 5.95
C ASP A 274 2.96 7.74 4.79
N ASN A 275 4.03 8.43 4.40
CA ASN A 275 4.06 9.52 3.41
C ASN A 275 3.28 10.80 3.80
N ILE A 276 2.77 10.90 5.03
CA ILE A 276 2.20 12.11 5.60
C ILE A 276 3.28 12.88 6.34
N ILE A 277 3.42 14.16 6.04
CA ILE A 277 4.30 15.07 6.77
C ILE A 277 3.53 15.58 8.00
N VAL A 278 4.02 15.23 9.17
CA VAL A 278 3.46 15.62 10.47
C VAL A 278 4.34 16.71 11.06
N VAL A 279 3.77 17.90 11.25
CA VAL A 279 4.47 19.06 11.79
C VAL A 279 3.97 19.33 13.20
N HIS A 280 4.82 19.06 14.18
CA HIS A 280 4.54 19.28 15.60
C HIS A 280 4.85 20.73 15.97
N HIS A 281 3.88 21.44 16.54
CA HIS A 281 4.06 22.80 17.04
C HIS A 281 4.06 22.82 18.56
N GLN A 282 5.21 23.15 19.13
CA GLN A 282 5.44 23.00 20.56
C GLN A 282 4.53 23.92 21.40
N ALA A 283 4.41 25.19 21.03
CA ALA A 283 3.74 26.19 21.86
C ALA A 283 2.21 25.97 21.94
N SER A 284 1.59 25.48 20.87
CA SER A 284 0.15 25.17 20.87
C SER A 284 -0.16 23.72 21.26
N LYS A 285 0.85 22.88 21.49
CA LYS A 285 0.68 21.44 21.76
C LYS A 285 -0.19 20.72 20.72
N GLU A 286 0.00 21.05 19.45
CA GLU A 286 -0.76 20.49 18.33
C GLU A 286 0.16 20.00 17.23
N SER A 287 -0.35 19.11 16.39
CA SER A 287 0.33 18.57 15.22
C SER A 287 -0.53 18.73 13.98
N MET A 288 0.10 19.13 12.88
CA MET A 288 -0.53 19.45 11.61
C MET A 288 -0.12 18.41 10.58
N LEU A 289 -1.09 17.83 9.89
CA LEU A 289 -0.85 16.75 8.91
C LEU A 289 -0.97 17.31 7.50
N PHE A 290 0.02 17.00 6.66
CA PHE A 290 0.08 17.42 5.26
C PHE A 290 0.35 16.23 4.35
N ASP A 291 -0.37 16.17 3.23
CA ASP A 291 -0.15 15.20 2.17
C ASP A 291 0.11 15.94 0.86
N ILE A 292 1.32 15.80 0.34
CA ILE A 292 1.73 16.48 -0.90
C ILE A 292 1.07 15.91 -2.15
N GLN A 293 0.32 14.80 -2.06
CA GLN A 293 -0.46 14.26 -3.18
C GLN A 293 -1.93 14.66 -3.17
N ILE A 294 -2.41 15.33 -2.11
CA ILE A 294 -3.77 15.86 -2.10
C ILE A 294 -3.84 17.08 -3.03
N PRO A 295 -4.94 17.26 -3.78
CA PRO A 295 -5.17 18.46 -4.59
C PRO A 295 -5.00 19.74 -3.76
N CYS A 296 -4.21 20.67 -4.27
CA CYS A 296 -3.90 21.93 -3.61
C CYS A 296 -3.77 23.07 -4.62
N ASP A 297 -3.62 24.30 -4.13
CA ASP A 297 -3.34 25.46 -4.98
C ASP A 297 -1.92 25.34 -5.55
N SER A 298 -1.76 25.50 -6.86
CA SER A 298 -0.47 25.40 -7.55
C SER A 298 -0.37 26.46 -8.64
N ASP A 299 0.79 27.09 -8.75
CA ASP A 299 1.14 27.99 -9.85
C ASP A 299 1.76 27.25 -11.06
N GLY A 300 1.77 25.90 -11.02
CA GLY A 300 2.38 25.02 -12.01
C GLY A 300 3.86 24.70 -11.75
N TYR A 301 4.51 25.42 -10.82
CA TYR A 301 5.91 25.19 -10.42
C TYR A 301 6.03 24.79 -8.95
N ILE A 302 5.28 25.46 -8.08
CA ILE A 302 5.23 25.26 -6.64
C ILE A 302 3.78 24.94 -6.24
N SER A 303 3.64 23.92 -5.40
CA SER A 303 2.35 23.50 -4.85
C SER A 303 2.26 23.97 -3.39
N GLU A 304 1.20 24.71 -3.06
CA GLU A 304 0.99 25.24 -1.73
C GLU A 304 -0.08 24.46 -0.97
N HIS A 305 0.33 23.88 0.14
CA HIS A 305 -0.49 22.93 0.90
C HIS A 305 -0.97 23.55 2.21
N THR A 306 -2.23 23.30 2.52
CA THR A 306 -2.83 23.57 3.84
C THR A 306 -2.95 22.27 4.63
N SER A 307 -3.00 22.37 5.96
CA SER A 307 -3.09 21.18 6.81
C SER A 307 -4.44 20.48 6.62
N ILE A 308 -4.42 19.17 6.38
CA ILE A 308 -5.62 18.33 6.29
C ILE A 308 -6.36 18.34 7.63
N VAL A 309 -5.59 18.22 8.72
CA VAL A 309 -6.11 18.21 10.08
C VAL A 309 -5.06 18.76 11.05
N LYS A 310 -5.54 19.43 12.10
CA LYS A 310 -4.76 19.88 13.25
C LYS A 310 -5.26 19.11 14.48
N CYS A 311 -4.41 18.34 15.13
CA CYS A 311 -4.79 17.52 16.28
C CYS A 311 -3.62 17.34 17.26
N PRO A 312 -3.86 17.19 18.56
CA PRO A 312 -2.82 16.82 19.52
C PRO A 312 -2.49 15.32 19.42
N ILE A 313 -1.27 14.95 19.82
CA ILE A 313 -0.93 13.56 20.11
C ILE A 313 -1.75 13.09 21.31
N LYS A 314 -2.29 11.86 21.24
CA LYS A 314 -3.02 11.20 22.34
C LYS A 314 -2.21 11.25 23.64
N PRO A 315 -2.80 11.69 24.78
CA PRO A 315 -2.14 11.64 26.07
C PRO A 315 -1.54 10.26 26.36
N PHE A 316 -0.27 10.23 26.75
CA PHE A 316 0.46 9.00 27.04
C PHE A 316 0.69 8.86 28.54
N MET A 317 0.38 7.70 29.09
CA MET A 317 0.58 7.38 30.51
C MET A 317 1.84 6.55 30.68
N ILE A 318 2.72 7.00 31.58
CA ILE A 318 3.97 6.33 31.90
C ILE A 318 3.75 5.43 33.10
N LYS A 319 4.06 4.15 32.93
CA LYS A 319 4.06 3.17 34.02
C LYS A 319 5.33 3.28 34.85
N ILE A 320 5.18 3.57 36.13
CA ILE A 320 6.31 3.60 37.07
C ILE A 320 6.36 2.26 37.83
N PRO A 321 7.53 1.59 37.87
CA PRO A 321 7.72 0.44 38.75
C PRO A 321 7.46 0.85 40.19
N ALA A 322 6.53 0.17 40.87
CA ALA A 322 6.20 0.46 42.26
C ALA A 322 7.46 0.32 43.14
N MET A 323 7.69 1.32 44.01
CA MET A 323 8.69 1.22 45.07
C MET A 323 8.26 0.12 46.06
N PRO A 324 9.15 -0.77 46.53
CA PRO A 324 8.80 -1.92 47.36
C PRO A 324 8.28 -1.60 48.77
N SER A 325 8.04 -0.33 49.12
CA SER A 325 7.64 0.11 50.46
C SER A 325 6.17 0.48 50.64
N HIS A 326 5.33 0.39 49.59
CA HIS A 326 3.88 0.56 49.70
C HIS A 326 3.14 -0.56 48.96
N SER A 327 1.93 -0.88 49.43
CA SER A 327 1.09 -2.05 49.12
C SER A 327 1.20 -2.62 47.68
N PRO A 328 1.17 -3.96 47.52
CA PRO A 328 1.61 -4.64 46.29
C PRO A 328 0.60 -4.62 45.11
N THR A 329 -0.26 -3.61 44.96
CA THR A 329 -1.40 -3.73 44.03
C THR A 329 -1.78 -2.51 43.18
N MET A 330 -1.00 -1.42 43.11
CA MET A 330 -1.28 -0.37 42.11
C MET A 330 -0.03 0.11 41.40
N GLU A 331 0.11 -0.27 40.12
CA GLU A 331 0.99 0.42 39.17
C GLU A 331 0.60 1.91 39.17
N GLN A 332 1.52 2.80 39.57
CA GLN A 332 1.25 4.23 39.54
C GLN A 332 1.52 4.74 38.12
N GLU A 333 0.47 5.23 37.45
CA GLU A 333 0.57 5.82 36.12
C GLU A 333 0.68 7.35 36.23
N ILE A 334 1.72 7.93 35.62
CA ILE A 334 1.92 9.38 35.54
C ILE A 334 1.75 9.84 34.08
N GLY A 335 0.99 10.91 33.87
CA GLY A 335 0.82 11.51 32.55
C GLY A 335 2.13 12.10 32.02
N CYS A 336 2.50 11.72 30.80
CA CYS A 336 3.63 12.29 30.08
C CYS A 336 3.32 13.74 29.65
N GLU A 337 4.24 14.66 29.89
CA GLU A 337 4.15 16.02 29.32
C GLU A 337 4.42 15.97 27.81
N LEU A 338 3.37 15.95 27.01
CA LEU A 338 3.48 16.03 25.56
C LEU A 338 3.98 17.41 25.10
N TYR A 339 4.77 17.43 24.03
CA TYR A 339 5.41 18.62 23.46
C TYR A 339 6.39 19.31 24.43
N SER A 340 7.05 18.52 25.27
CA SER A 340 8.05 19.00 26.21
C SER A 340 9.18 19.75 25.49
N PRO A 341 9.75 20.83 26.07
CA PRO A 341 10.91 21.51 25.51
C PRO A 341 12.17 20.67 25.39
N ASN A 342 12.19 19.47 25.98
CA ASN A 342 13.30 18.54 25.91
C ASN A 342 13.19 17.56 24.73
N TRP A 343 12.06 17.54 24.02
CA TRP A 343 11.87 16.63 22.90
C TRP A 343 12.88 16.89 21.79
N VAL A 344 13.49 15.81 21.33
CA VAL A 344 14.30 15.75 20.12
C VAL A 344 13.59 14.82 19.14
N VAL A 345 13.47 15.27 17.89
CA VAL A 345 12.70 14.57 16.87
C VAL A 345 13.63 14.11 15.76
N PHE A 346 13.53 12.83 15.42
CA PHE A 346 14.31 12.19 14.38
C PHE A 346 13.40 11.57 13.31
N GLN A 347 13.90 11.51 12.08
CA GLN A 347 13.18 10.92 10.97
C GLN A 347 13.18 9.39 11.06
N PRO A 348 12.15 8.73 10.52
CA PRO A 348 10.94 9.31 9.94
C PRO A 348 9.94 9.71 11.03
N ASN A 349 9.76 8.92 12.09
CA ASN A 349 8.66 9.07 13.04
C ASN A 349 9.08 8.89 14.52
N ILE A 350 10.23 9.42 14.92
CA ILE A 350 10.83 9.15 16.24
C ILE A 350 10.83 10.42 17.09
N ILE A 351 10.39 10.29 18.34
CA ILE A 351 10.47 11.33 19.38
C ILE A 351 11.24 10.77 20.56
N ILE A 352 12.22 11.52 21.05
CA ILE A 352 13.03 11.17 22.21
C ILE A 352 12.87 12.28 23.25
N ASP A 353 12.53 11.90 24.49
CA ASP A 353 12.69 12.78 25.64
C ASP A 353 13.89 12.28 26.47
N PRO A 354 15.06 12.94 26.35
CA PRO A 354 16.27 12.52 27.03
C PRO A 354 16.20 12.75 28.55
N LYS A 355 15.35 13.67 29.03
CA LYS A 355 15.18 13.91 30.48
C LYS A 355 14.20 12.91 31.10
N LEU A 356 13.17 12.53 30.36
CA LEU A 356 12.26 11.48 30.79
C LEU A 356 12.90 10.08 30.67
N GLY A 357 13.84 9.91 29.73
CA GLY A 357 14.49 8.64 29.44
C GLY A 357 13.64 7.72 28.55
N TYR A 358 12.93 8.28 27.58
CA TYR A 358 12.05 7.54 26.68
C TYR A 358 12.27 7.88 25.21
N LEU A 359 12.15 6.86 24.38
CA LEU A 359 12.06 6.94 22.93
C LEU A 359 10.73 6.33 22.49
N TRP A 360 10.00 7.05 21.64
CA TRP A 360 8.75 6.60 21.05
C TRP A 360 8.79 6.67 19.53
N TYR A 361 8.05 5.76 18.91
CA TYR A 361 7.55 5.99 17.55
C TYR A 361 6.21 6.71 17.62
N VAL A 362 6.02 7.70 16.77
CA VAL A 362 4.70 8.28 16.52
C VAL A 362 3.98 7.37 15.53
N VAL A 363 2.79 6.95 15.90
CA VAL A 363 1.91 6.08 15.12
C VAL A 363 0.68 6.89 14.70
N MET A 364 0.21 6.64 13.49
CA MET A 364 -0.99 7.25 12.93
C MET A 364 -2.12 6.24 12.88
N ASN A 365 -3.27 6.61 13.43
CA ASN A 365 -4.54 5.91 13.27
C ASN A 365 -5.43 6.68 12.27
N ASN A 366 -5.80 6.01 11.19
CA ASN A 366 -6.64 6.59 10.14
C ASN A 366 -8.15 6.48 10.42
N ASP A 367 -8.59 5.73 11.44
CA ASP A 367 -10.01 5.60 11.80
C ASP A 367 -10.73 6.95 11.99
N PRO A 368 -10.20 7.92 12.79
CA PRO A 368 -10.90 9.17 13.05
C PRO A 368 -10.93 10.10 11.82
N ILE A 369 -10.06 9.89 10.84
CA ILE A 369 -9.97 10.73 9.64
C ILE A 369 -11.25 10.64 8.79
N ILE A 370 -11.97 9.51 8.86
CA ILE A 370 -13.23 9.29 8.13
C ILE A 370 -14.27 10.38 8.45
N ASP A 371 -14.30 10.84 9.70
CA ASP A 371 -15.27 11.83 10.17
C ASP A 371 -14.79 13.28 9.92
N ILE A 372 -13.49 13.48 9.69
CA ILE A 372 -12.87 14.79 9.50
C ILE A 372 -12.93 15.21 8.02
N ILE A 373 -12.57 14.30 7.11
CA ILE A 373 -12.64 14.56 5.67
C ILE A 373 -14.09 14.34 5.20
N LYS A 374 -14.81 15.45 4.99
CA LYS A 374 -16.21 15.43 4.57
C LYS A 374 -16.40 14.95 3.14
N ASP A 375 -15.51 15.36 2.23
CA ASP A 375 -15.52 14.90 0.84
C ASP A 375 -15.05 13.44 0.78
N LYS A 376 -15.98 12.54 0.49
CA LYS A 376 -15.72 11.10 0.44
C LYS A 376 -14.86 10.70 -0.76
N CYS A 377 -14.88 11.45 -1.85
CA CYS A 377 -13.99 11.21 -2.98
C CYS A 377 -12.54 11.51 -2.59
N LEU A 378 -12.31 12.66 -1.94
CA LEU A 378 -10.99 13.03 -1.43
C LEU A 378 -10.51 12.08 -0.32
N LEU A 379 -11.41 11.63 0.56
CA LEU A 379 -11.10 10.64 1.59
C LEU A 379 -10.61 9.33 0.96
N ILE A 380 -11.24 8.86 -0.12
CA ILE A 380 -10.84 7.65 -0.82
C ILE A 380 -9.47 7.84 -1.48
N ASP A 381 -9.23 8.97 -2.15
CA ASP A 381 -7.90 9.30 -2.71
C ASP A 381 -6.82 9.28 -1.62
N PHE A 382 -7.09 9.89 -0.47
CA PHE A 382 -6.19 9.88 0.68
C PHE A 382 -5.93 8.45 1.20
N LEU A 383 -6.99 7.65 1.42
CA LEU A 383 -6.86 6.30 1.98
C LEU A 383 -6.18 5.31 1.04
N LEU A 384 -6.36 5.44 -0.28
CA LEU A 384 -5.68 4.61 -1.29
C LEU A 384 -4.15 4.75 -1.25
N LEU A 385 -3.66 5.87 -0.74
CA LEU A 385 -2.24 6.16 -0.56
C LEU A 385 -1.67 5.70 0.79
N ARG A 386 -2.52 5.25 1.73
CA ARG A 386 -2.11 4.80 3.07
C ARG A 386 -1.85 3.29 3.14
N LYS A 387 -0.93 2.90 4.02
CA LYS A 387 -0.75 1.51 4.46
C LYS A 387 -1.91 1.09 5.36
N ASN A 388 -2.27 -0.19 5.29
CA ASN A 388 -3.27 -0.82 6.16
C ASN A 388 -4.66 -0.14 6.15
N SER A 389 -5.05 0.52 5.06
CA SER A 389 -6.32 1.26 4.95
C SER A 389 -7.46 0.45 4.32
N LYS A 390 -7.22 -0.78 3.85
CA LYS A 390 -8.22 -1.62 3.16
C LYS A 390 -9.55 -1.72 3.92
N SER A 391 -9.50 -2.07 5.20
CA SER A 391 -10.70 -2.21 6.04
C SER A 391 -11.46 -0.90 6.18
N LEU A 392 -10.75 0.23 6.25
CA LEU A 392 -11.35 1.57 6.33
C LEU A 392 -12.04 1.95 5.02
N ILE A 393 -11.40 1.69 3.88
CA ILE A 393 -12.00 1.97 2.58
C ILE A 393 -13.27 1.14 2.40
N LEU A 394 -13.21 -0.17 2.70
CA LEU A 394 -14.37 -1.05 2.62
C LEU A 394 -15.50 -0.59 3.54
N LYS A 395 -15.17 -0.14 4.76
CA LYS A 395 -16.13 0.43 5.70
C LYS A 395 -16.77 1.72 5.16
N VAL A 396 -15.98 2.62 4.57
CA VAL A 396 -16.50 3.86 3.94
C VAL A 396 -17.44 3.51 2.78
N CYS A 397 -17.08 2.55 1.93
CA CYS A 397 -17.95 2.10 0.84
C CYS A 397 -19.22 1.42 1.34
N HIS A 398 -19.13 0.61 2.40
CA HIS A 398 -20.27 -0.03 3.05
C HIS A 398 -21.22 1.01 3.66
N ASP A 399 -20.70 1.94 4.48
CA ASP A 399 -21.51 2.97 5.11
C ASP A 399 -22.16 3.91 4.07
N ALA A 400 -21.49 4.12 2.94
CA ALA A 400 -21.99 4.93 1.82
C ALA A 400 -23.19 4.33 1.08
N ILE A 401 -23.52 3.05 1.28
CA ILE A 401 -24.69 2.40 0.68
C ILE A 401 -25.79 2.08 1.69
N LEU A 402 -25.54 2.27 3.00
CA LEU A 402 -26.52 1.96 4.05
C LEU A 402 -27.68 2.97 4.07
N PRO A 403 -28.90 2.52 4.42
CA PRO A 403 -30.04 3.41 4.58
C PRO A 403 -29.77 4.51 5.64
N GLY A 404 -30.08 5.76 5.31
CA GLY A 404 -29.92 6.91 6.20
C GLY A 404 -28.55 7.62 6.10
N VAL A 405 -27.51 6.94 5.62
CA VAL A 405 -26.16 7.51 5.39
C VAL A 405 -25.74 7.40 3.91
N SER A 406 -26.64 6.89 3.05
CA SER A 406 -26.37 6.64 1.64
C SER A 406 -25.90 7.89 0.90
N LEU A 407 -24.79 7.77 0.19
CA LEU A 407 -24.27 8.84 -0.65
C LEU A 407 -25.06 8.93 -1.98
N PRO A 408 -25.08 10.11 -2.62
CA PRO A 408 -25.59 10.25 -3.97
C PRO A 408 -24.90 9.30 -4.95
N LEU A 409 -25.67 8.81 -5.94
CA LEU A 409 -25.17 7.82 -6.90
C LEU A 409 -23.95 8.32 -7.69
N PHE A 410 -23.90 9.60 -8.04
CA PHE A 410 -22.75 10.17 -8.75
C PHE A 410 -21.46 10.13 -7.91
N THR A 411 -21.57 10.28 -6.59
CA THR A 411 -20.43 10.18 -5.67
C THR A 411 -19.95 8.74 -5.57
N LEU A 412 -20.88 7.78 -5.45
CA LEU A 412 -20.57 6.35 -5.47
C LEU A 412 -19.89 5.93 -6.77
N ALA A 413 -20.40 6.40 -7.91
CA ALA A 413 -19.80 6.18 -9.22
C ALA A 413 -18.33 6.66 -9.27
N SER A 414 -18.07 7.88 -8.78
CA SER A 414 -16.70 8.42 -8.71
C SER A 414 -15.80 7.61 -7.77
N ILE A 415 -16.31 7.16 -6.63
CA ILE A 415 -15.57 6.30 -5.69
C ILE A 415 -15.21 4.98 -6.38
N PHE A 416 -16.15 4.32 -7.04
CA PHE A 416 -15.90 3.07 -7.77
C PHE A 416 -14.89 3.25 -8.90
N ASP A 417 -14.98 4.35 -9.63
CA ASP A 417 -14.01 4.68 -10.67
C ASP A 417 -12.60 4.82 -10.10
N LYS A 418 -12.42 5.52 -8.98
CA LYS A 418 -11.12 5.64 -8.29
C LYS A 418 -10.56 4.28 -7.87
N LEU A 419 -11.38 3.41 -7.29
CA LEU A 419 -10.96 2.07 -6.87
C LEU A 419 -10.52 1.22 -8.07
N ASN A 420 -11.33 1.23 -9.13
CA ASN A 420 -11.09 0.40 -10.31
C ASN A 420 -9.92 0.93 -11.17
N VAL A 421 -9.69 2.25 -11.24
CA VAL A 421 -8.47 2.84 -11.83
C VAL A 421 -7.23 2.26 -11.17
N VAL A 422 -7.20 2.30 -9.82
CA VAL A 422 -6.05 1.82 -9.04
C VAL A 422 -5.86 0.32 -9.22
N TYR A 423 -6.94 -0.46 -9.21
CA TYR A 423 -6.86 -1.90 -9.44
C TYR A 423 -6.31 -2.23 -10.83
N LYS A 424 -6.82 -1.57 -11.88
CA LYS A 424 -6.35 -1.74 -13.26
C LYS A 424 -4.88 -1.37 -13.42
N HIS A 425 -4.47 -0.23 -12.87
CA HIS A 425 -3.08 0.22 -12.92
C HIS A 425 -2.12 -0.81 -12.28
N ASN A 426 -2.49 -1.38 -11.13
CA ASN A 426 -1.70 -2.41 -10.47
C ASN A 426 -1.64 -3.73 -11.27
N LEU A 427 -2.74 -4.16 -11.88
CA LEU A 427 -2.76 -5.32 -12.76
C LEU A 427 -1.84 -5.15 -13.98
N ASP A 428 -1.84 -3.97 -14.59
CA ASP A 428 -1.00 -3.69 -15.76
C ASP A 428 0.48 -3.66 -15.38
N LEU A 429 0.82 -3.15 -14.18
CA LEU A 429 2.18 -3.21 -13.64
C LEU A 429 2.66 -4.65 -13.37
N GLN A 430 1.78 -5.55 -12.92
CA GLN A 430 2.13 -6.96 -12.70
C GLN A 430 2.38 -7.72 -14.01
N LYS A 431 1.76 -7.30 -15.12
CA LYS A 431 1.95 -7.90 -16.45
C LYS A 431 3.21 -7.42 -17.15
N GLN A 432 3.83 -6.33 -16.70
CA GLN A 432 5.09 -5.84 -17.25
C GLN A 432 6.26 -6.67 -16.73
N ASP A 433 7.04 -7.25 -17.64
CA ASP A 433 8.27 -7.97 -17.33
C ASP A 433 9.24 -7.06 -16.54
N PRO A 434 9.78 -7.51 -15.38
CA PRO A 434 10.66 -6.68 -14.54
C PRO A 434 11.98 -6.29 -15.23
N LYS A 435 12.28 -6.87 -16.41
CA LYS A 435 13.48 -6.59 -17.19
C LYS A 435 13.33 -5.42 -18.18
N HIS A 436 12.11 -4.99 -18.49
CA HIS A 436 11.84 -3.95 -19.51
C HIS A 436 10.89 -2.85 -19.04
N SER A 437 10.71 -2.66 -17.73
CA SER A 437 10.03 -1.45 -17.25
C SER A 437 10.85 -0.22 -17.67
N PRO A 438 10.31 0.73 -18.46
CA PRO A 438 10.92 2.04 -18.51
C PRO A 438 10.93 2.54 -17.07
N GLN A 439 12.12 2.77 -16.50
CA GLN A 439 12.30 3.45 -15.21
C GLN A 439 11.79 4.92 -15.24
N ASN A 440 11.11 5.28 -16.33
CA ASN A 440 10.54 6.55 -16.69
C ASN A 440 9.02 6.42 -16.53
N ILE A 441 8.53 6.50 -15.30
CA ILE A 441 7.55 7.47 -14.82
C ILE A 441 7.58 7.29 -13.29
N SER A 442 7.82 8.38 -12.55
CA SER A 442 7.67 8.43 -11.10
C SER A 442 6.19 8.42 -10.68
N THR A 443 5.39 7.51 -11.25
CA THR A 443 3.97 7.37 -10.95
C THR A 443 3.86 6.61 -9.65
N TYR A 444 3.47 7.39 -8.65
CA TYR A 444 3.09 6.99 -7.32
C TYR A 444 2.36 5.65 -7.33
N ARG A 445 2.90 4.65 -6.61
CA ARG A 445 2.22 3.38 -6.43
C ARG A 445 1.16 3.57 -5.35
N PRO A 446 -0.15 3.40 -5.66
CA PRO A 446 -1.16 3.27 -4.62
C PRO A 446 -0.74 2.09 -3.73
N THR A 447 -0.66 2.33 -2.44
CA THR A 447 -0.17 1.31 -1.49
C THR A 447 -1.23 0.25 -1.25
N MET A 448 -2.50 0.59 -1.51
CA MET A 448 -3.64 -0.28 -1.26
C MET A 448 -4.35 -0.70 -2.55
N MET A 449 -4.71 -1.98 -2.62
CA MET A 449 -5.50 -2.57 -3.69
C MET A 449 -6.75 -3.21 -3.07
N ILE A 450 -7.90 -2.95 -3.69
CA ILE A 450 -9.19 -3.55 -3.32
C ILE A 450 -9.65 -4.36 -4.51
N ASP A 451 -9.88 -5.64 -4.27
CA ASP A 451 -10.37 -6.53 -5.32
C ASP A 451 -11.91 -6.57 -5.34
N GLN A 452 -12.45 -7.15 -6.39
CA GLN A 452 -13.90 -7.24 -6.58
C GLN A 452 -14.55 -8.17 -5.54
N SER A 453 -13.78 -9.10 -4.93
CA SER A 453 -14.29 -10.03 -3.93
C SER A 453 -14.45 -9.34 -2.57
N ASP A 454 -13.56 -8.41 -2.24
CA ASP A 454 -13.62 -7.55 -1.08
C ASP A 454 -14.87 -6.67 -1.11
N ILE A 455 -15.12 -6.01 -2.24
CA ILE A 455 -16.31 -5.17 -2.43
C ILE A 455 -17.58 -6.01 -2.30
N TYR A 456 -17.64 -7.19 -2.93
CA TYR A 456 -18.83 -8.04 -2.81
C TYR A 456 -19.08 -8.49 -1.36
N SER A 457 -18.06 -9.05 -0.71
CA SER A 457 -18.20 -9.62 0.64
C SER A 457 -18.45 -8.58 1.73
N HIS A 458 -17.79 -7.42 1.67
CA HIS A 458 -17.83 -6.42 2.75
C HIS A 458 -18.76 -5.24 2.47
N VAL A 459 -19.14 -5.00 1.20
CA VAL A 459 -20.01 -3.87 0.82
C VAL A 459 -21.36 -4.41 0.34
N PHE A 460 -21.38 -5.18 -0.75
CA PHE A 460 -22.65 -5.54 -1.42
C PHE A 460 -23.42 -6.69 -0.79
N SER A 461 -22.84 -7.46 0.12
CA SER A 461 -23.53 -8.55 0.83
C SER A 461 -24.80 -8.09 1.57
N VAL A 462 -24.87 -6.81 1.96
CA VAL A 462 -26.07 -6.20 2.58
C VAL A 462 -27.29 -6.26 1.65
N PHE A 463 -27.09 -6.21 0.33
CA PHE A 463 -28.20 -6.27 -0.63
C PHE A 463 -28.86 -7.64 -0.76
N GLU A 464 -28.28 -8.69 -0.16
CA GLU A 464 -28.95 -10.00 -0.07
C GLU A 464 -30.07 -10.01 0.98
N SER A 465 -30.16 -8.97 1.83
CA SER A 465 -31.21 -8.84 2.84
C SER A 465 -32.49 -8.17 2.31
N ASP A 466 -33.65 -8.68 2.75
CA ASP A 466 -34.99 -8.28 2.28
C ASP A 466 -35.37 -6.81 2.57
N ASN A 467 -34.62 -6.10 3.42
CA ASN A 467 -34.94 -4.75 3.89
C ASN A 467 -34.31 -3.62 3.03
N THR A 468 -33.72 -3.94 1.89
CA THR A 468 -33.02 -2.97 1.04
C THR A 468 -33.89 -2.43 -0.09
N ASN A 469 -33.76 -1.13 -0.41
CA ASN A 469 -34.45 -0.55 -1.55
C ASN A 469 -33.85 -1.12 -2.86
N HIS A 470 -34.58 -2.04 -3.49
CA HIS A 470 -34.13 -2.74 -4.69
C HIS A 470 -33.73 -1.80 -5.83
N LYS A 471 -34.42 -0.65 -6.02
CA LYS A 471 -34.07 0.31 -7.08
C LYS A 471 -32.69 0.92 -6.83
N PHE A 472 -32.41 1.26 -5.58
CA PHE A 472 -31.11 1.80 -5.19
C PHE A 472 -30.01 0.74 -5.32
N ALA A 473 -30.25 -0.48 -4.82
CA ALA A 473 -29.29 -1.59 -4.93
C ALA A 473 -28.93 -1.90 -6.39
N VAL A 474 -29.92 -1.97 -7.28
CA VAL A 474 -29.72 -2.16 -8.73
C VAL A 474 -28.88 -1.02 -9.31
N SER A 475 -29.19 0.24 -9.01
CA SER A 475 -28.42 1.39 -9.49
C SER A 475 -26.96 1.37 -9.03
N VAL A 476 -26.71 1.06 -7.74
CA VAL A 476 -25.34 0.98 -7.19
C VAL A 476 -24.55 -0.15 -7.85
N LEU A 477 -25.14 -1.33 -8.01
CA LEU A 477 -24.49 -2.46 -8.67
C LEU A 477 -24.19 -2.15 -10.15
N LEU A 478 -25.13 -1.51 -10.86
CA LEU A 478 -24.92 -1.09 -12.25
C LEU A 478 -23.81 -0.05 -12.38
N GLU A 479 -23.72 0.92 -11.48
CA GLU A 479 -22.61 1.88 -11.46
C GLU A 479 -21.26 1.20 -11.22
N TYR A 480 -21.20 0.21 -10.33
CA TYR A 480 -19.98 -0.56 -10.12
C TYR A 480 -19.61 -1.39 -11.35
N ILE A 481 -20.59 -2.08 -11.97
CA ILE A 481 -20.38 -2.84 -13.22
C ILE A 481 -19.94 -1.92 -14.36
N ARG A 482 -20.57 -0.76 -14.51
CA ARG A 482 -20.18 0.28 -15.48
C ARG A 482 -18.71 0.67 -15.28
N SER A 483 -18.31 0.91 -14.02
CA SER A 483 -16.94 1.23 -13.67
C SER A 483 -15.96 0.11 -14.05
N LEU A 484 -16.28 -1.15 -13.72
CA LEU A 484 -15.47 -2.32 -14.12
C LEU A 484 -15.27 -2.37 -15.65
N ILE A 485 -16.35 -2.21 -16.41
CA ILE A 485 -16.32 -2.22 -17.88
C ILE A 485 -15.47 -1.07 -18.42
N GLN A 486 -15.66 0.15 -17.89
CA GLN A 486 -14.89 1.34 -18.29
C GLN A 486 -13.38 1.14 -18.11
N TYR A 487 -12.96 0.48 -17.03
CA TYR A 487 -11.55 0.18 -16.76
C TYR A 487 -11.09 -1.18 -17.29
N GLN A 488 -11.83 -1.76 -18.25
CA GLN A 488 -11.49 -3.00 -18.97
C GLN A 488 -11.25 -4.20 -18.03
N GLN A 489 -12.08 -4.31 -16.99
CA GLN A 489 -12.06 -5.41 -16.03
C GLN A 489 -13.20 -6.39 -16.32
N PHE A 490 -12.94 -7.68 -16.10
CA PHE A 490 -13.99 -8.70 -16.19
C PHE A 490 -14.97 -8.54 -15.03
N VAL A 491 -16.27 -8.54 -15.33
CA VAL A 491 -17.32 -8.53 -14.31
C VAL A 491 -17.43 -9.94 -13.72
N PRO A 492 -17.14 -10.14 -12.42
CA PRO A 492 -17.22 -11.47 -11.82
C PRO A 492 -18.66 -11.99 -11.75
N HIS A 493 -18.81 -13.30 -11.99
CA HIS A 493 -20.12 -13.97 -12.05
C HIS A 493 -20.98 -13.79 -10.79
N TYR A 494 -20.38 -13.68 -9.60
CA TYR A 494 -21.12 -13.47 -8.35
C TYR A 494 -21.80 -12.10 -8.28
N LEU A 495 -21.24 -11.06 -8.92
CA LEU A 495 -21.90 -9.75 -9.01
C LEU A 495 -23.11 -9.82 -9.95
N CYS A 496 -22.96 -10.49 -11.09
CA CYS A 496 -24.08 -10.73 -12.01
C CYS A 496 -25.19 -11.53 -11.31
N LYS A 497 -24.82 -12.58 -10.58
CA LYS A 497 -25.76 -13.39 -9.79
C LYS A 497 -26.52 -12.56 -8.77
N LEU A 498 -25.83 -11.71 -8.00
CA LEU A 498 -26.46 -10.81 -7.03
C LEU A 498 -27.48 -9.88 -7.70
N LEU A 499 -27.07 -9.20 -8.79
CA LEU A 499 -27.95 -8.29 -9.53
C LEU A 499 -29.20 -9.01 -10.06
N ILE A 500 -29.01 -10.20 -10.64
CA ILE A 500 -30.11 -11.00 -11.20
C ILE A 500 -31.06 -11.47 -10.10
N ASN A 501 -30.54 -11.95 -8.97
CA ASN A 501 -31.36 -12.40 -7.86
C ASN A 501 -32.25 -11.26 -7.35
N ILE A 502 -31.70 -10.05 -7.19
CA ILE A 502 -32.46 -8.86 -6.77
C ILE A 502 -33.58 -8.55 -7.79
N LEU A 503 -33.28 -8.58 -9.09
CA LEU A 503 -34.27 -8.32 -10.14
C LEU A 503 -35.40 -9.36 -10.16
N VAL A 504 -35.06 -10.66 -10.02
CA VAL A 504 -36.03 -11.76 -10.01
C VAL A 504 -36.91 -11.70 -8.78
N GLN A 505 -36.33 -11.52 -7.58
CA GLN A 505 -37.07 -11.40 -6.32
C GLN A 505 -38.08 -10.24 -6.37
N ASN A 506 -37.71 -9.12 -7.00
CA ASN A 506 -38.56 -7.93 -7.16
C ASN A 506 -39.39 -7.92 -8.46
N LYS A 507 -39.45 -9.05 -9.19
CA LYS A 507 -40.22 -9.24 -10.43
C LYS A 507 -39.91 -8.22 -11.54
N GLN A 508 -38.70 -7.66 -11.57
CA GLN A 508 -38.23 -6.70 -12.58
C GLN A 508 -37.73 -7.41 -13.85
N PHE A 509 -38.56 -8.31 -14.41
CA PHE A 509 -38.18 -9.17 -15.53
C PHE A 509 -37.86 -8.41 -16.83
N TYR A 510 -38.50 -7.25 -17.05
CA TYR A 510 -38.22 -6.41 -18.20
C TYR A 510 -36.78 -5.89 -18.20
N GLN A 511 -36.31 -5.39 -17.06
CA GLN A 511 -34.94 -4.90 -16.90
C GLN A 511 -33.93 -6.04 -17.07
N LEU A 512 -34.22 -7.20 -16.47
CA LEU A 512 -33.41 -8.41 -16.66
C LEU A 512 -33.28 -8.77 -18.15
N HIS A 513 -34.41 -8.78 -18.88
CA HIS A 513 -34.41 -9.07 -20.31
C HIS A 513 -33.51 -8.10 -21.08
N GLN A 514 -33.64 -6.79 -20.81
CA GLN A 514 -32.83 -5.76 -21.46
C GLN A 514 -31.34 -5.91 -21.16
N PHE A 515 -30.96 -6.16 -19.90
CA PHE A 515 -29.54 -6.29 -19.53
C PHE A 515 -28.84 -7.45 -20.24
N LEU A 516 -29.57 -8.53 -20.48
CA LEU A 516 -29.06 -9.71 -21.19
C LEU A 516 -29.11 -9.53 -22.71
N GLN A 517 -30.17 -8.92 -23.24
CA GLN A 517 -30.32 -8.69 -24.68
C GLN A 517 -29.29 -7.67 -25.21
N TYR A 518 -29.04 -6.60 -24.47
CA TYR A 518 -28.07 -5.55 -24.83
C TYR A 518 -26.65 -5.84 -24.33
N GLN A 519 -26.39 -7.04 -23.80
CA GLN A 519 -25.05 -7.47 -23.35
C GLN A 519 -24.41 -6.52 -22.32
N ILE A 520 -25.23 -5.91 -21.45
CA ILE A 520 -24.71 -5.17 -20.28
C ILE A 520 -24.00 -6.13 -19.34
N LEU A 521 -24.53 -7.37 -19.23
CA LEU A 521 -23.85 -8.48 -18.58
C LEU A 521 -23.21 -9.36 -19.64
N ASN A 522 -21.90 -9.60 -19.51
CA ASN A 522 -21.17 -10.45 -20.44
C ASN A 522 -21.68 -11.90 -20.39
N ASP A 523 -21.84 -12.51 -21.57
CA ASP A 523 -22.20 -13.91 -21.69
C ASP A 523 -21.13 -14.80 -21.02
N SER A 524 -21.57 -15.78 -20.23
CA SER A 524 -20.68 -16.76 -19.61
C SER A 524 -21.44 -18.05 -19.33
N LYS A 525 -20.74 -19.19 -19.30
CA LYS A 525 -21.36 -20.50 -19.02
C LYS A 525 -22.06 -20.50 -17.66
N GLN A 526 -21.48 -19.85 -16.66
CA GLN A 526 -22.07 -19.71 -15.32
C GLN A 526 -23.40 -18.93 -15.34
N LEU A 527 -23.46 -17.87 -16.15
CA LEU A 527 -24.68 -17.06 -16.32
C LEU A 527 -25.79 -17.85 -17.02
N VAL A 528 -25.43 -18.67 -18.02
CA VAL A 528 -26.37 -19.57 -18.70
C VAL A 528 -26.98 -20.56 -17.70
N CYS A 529 -26.16 -21.23 -16.88
CA CYS A 529 -26.66 -22.15 -15.85
C CYS A 529 -27.63 -21.45 -14.89
N LEU A 530 -27.33 -20.21 -14.50
CA LEU A 530 -28.24 -19.40 -13.67
C LEU A 530 -29.56 -19.13 -14.39
N MET A 531 -29.55 -18.73 -15.67
CA MET A 531 -30.76 -18.49 -16.45
C MET A 531 -31.62 -19.75 -16.60
N LEU A 532 -31.00 -20.89 -16.87
CA LEU A 532 -31.71 -22.17 -16.96
C LEU A 532 -32.38 -22.53 -15.62
N SER A 533 -31.72 -22.29 -14.49
CA SER A 533 -32.32 -22.51 -13.17
C SER A 533 -33.54 -21.60 -12.89
N LEU A 534 -33.62 -20.45 -13.58
CA LEU A 534 -34.69 -19.46 -13.43
C LEU A 534 -35.88 -19.68 -14.37
N GLN A 535 -35.81 -20.65 -15.29
CA GLN A 535 -36.87 -20.95 -16.27
C GLN A 535 -38.25 -21.12 -15.64
N GLY A 536 -38.33 -21.73 -14.45
CA GLY A 536 -39.60 -21.93 -13.74
C GLY A 536 -40.27 -20.63 -13.28
N VAL A 537 -39.49 -19.60 -12.97
CA VAL A 537 -39.98 -18.29 -12.49
C VAL A 537 -40.08 -17.28 -13.63
N TYR A 538 -39.16 -17.34 -14.59
CA TYR A 538 -39.11 -16.48 -15.76
C TYR A 538 -38.93 -17.32 -17.03
N PRO A 539 -40.03 -17.76 -17.69
CA PRO A 539 -39.96 -18.65 -18.85
C PRO A 539 -39.07 -18.18 -20.00
N PRO A 540 -38.99 -16.87 -20.34
CA PRO A 540 -38.06 -16.38 -21.37
C PRO A 540 -36.57 -16.58 -21.05
N ALA A 541 -36.20 -16.87 -19.78
CA ALA A 541 -34.81 -17.15 -19.39
C ALA A 541 -34.21 -18.31 -20.19
N TYR A 542 -35.02 -19.31 -20.54
CA TYR A 542 -34.59 -20.46 -21.34
C TYR A 542 -34.06 -20.03 -22.71
N GLN A 543 -34.82 -19.19 -23.43
CA GLN A 543 -34.41 -18.73 -24.75
C GLN A 543 -33.19 -17.81 -24.66
N LEU A 544 -33.16 -16.92 -23.67
CA LEU A 544 -31.99 -16.06 -23.41
C LEU A 544 -30.73 -16.89 -23.13
N ALA A 545 -30.83 -17.98 -22.37
CA ALA A 545 -29.72 -18.88 -22.09
C ALA A 545 -29.17 -19.53 -23.37
N LEU A 546 -30.05 -19.99 -24.27
CA LEU A 546 -29.65 -20.54 -25.57
C LEU A 546 -29.02 -19.46 -26.48
N ASP A 547 -29.58 -18.25 -26.48
CA ASP A 547 -29.04 -17.13 -27.26
C ASP A 547 -27.64 -16.73 -26.76
N MET A 548 -27.40 -16.76 -25.44
CA MET A 548 -26.07 -16.56 -24.83
C MET A 548 -25.08 -17.64 -25.27
N LEU A 549 -25.46 -18.92 -25.16
CA LEU A 549 -24.60 -20.02 -25.61
C LEU A 549 -24.25 -19.92 -27.09
N ARG A 550 -25.20 -19.50 -27.92
CA ARG A 550 -24.97 -19.31 -29.36
C ARG A 550 -23.98 -18.19 -29.65
N ARG A 551 -23.92 -17.16 -28.82
CA ARG A 551 -22.95 -16.05 -28.93
C ARG A 551 -21.57 -16.44 -28.39
N LEU A 552 -21.50 -17.35 -27.42
CA LEU A 552 -20.24 -17.89 -26.91
C LEU A 552 -19.57 -18.82 -27.94
N GLN A 553 -18.33 -18.49 -28.32
CA GLN A 553 -17.54 -19.37 -29.19
C GLN A 553 -17.30 -20.72 -28.50
N ASN A 554 -17.40 -21.82 -29.25
CA ASN A 554 -17.21 -23.21 -28.78
C ASN A 554 -18.21 -23.71 -27.71
N SER A 555 -19.48 -23.30 -27.77
CA SER A 555 -20.51 -23.77 -26.81
C SER A 555 -21.58 -24.71 -27.43
N ASN A 556 -21.25 -25.36 -28.56
CA ASN A 556 -22.20 -26.19 -29.31
C ASN A 556 -22.62 -27.46 -28.53
N GLU A 557 -21.70 -28.05 -27.77
CA GLU A 557 -21.98 -29.23 -26.96
C GLU A 557 -22.94 -28.89 -25.81
N GLU A 558 -22.73 -27.76 -25.15
CA GLU A 558 -23.61 -27.28 -24.08
C GLU A 558 -25.02 -26.97 -24.58
N ILE A 559 -25.17 -26.38 -25.79
CA ILE A 559 -26.50 -26.16 -26.40
C ILE A 559 -27.23 -27.49 -26.59
N ILE A 560 -26.52 -28.50 -27.06
CA ILE A 560 -27.07 -29.84 -27.26
C ILE A 560 -27.49 -30.44 -25.92
N GLU A 561 -26.65 -30.37 -24.89
CA GLU A 561 -26.96 -30.89 -23.56
C GLU A 561 -28.24 -30.24 -22.99
N VAL A 562 -28.38 -28.93 -23.13
CA VAL A 562 -29.58 -28.19 -22.70
C VAL A 562 -30.84 -28.61 -23.49
N LEU A 563 -30.74 -28.79 -24.81
CA LEU A 563 -31.87 -29.24 -25.63
C LEU A 563 -32.28 -30.68 -25.30
N LEU A 564 -31.31 -31.55 -25.00
CA LEU A 564 -31.56 -32.93 -24.60
C LEU A 564 -32.19 -33.01 -23.20
N SER A 565 -31.77 -32.19 -22.24
CA SER A 565 -32.36 -32.16 -20.90
C SER A 565 -33.83 -31.71 -20.92
N GLU A 566 -34.17 -30.76 -21.79
CA GLU A 566 -35.55 -30.29 -21.99
C GLU A 566 -36.39 -31.17 -22.94
N LYS A 567 -35.89 -32.39 -23.26
CA LYS A 567 -36.58 -33.37 -24.12
C LYS A 567 -36.84 -32.89 -25.57
N LYS A 568 -36.15 -31.85 -26.04
CA LYS A 568 -36.25 -31.31 -27.41
C LYS A 568 -35.27 -31.98 -28.37
N VAL A 569 -35.31 -33.30 -28.44
CA VAL A 569 -34.31 -34.14 -29.13
C VAL A 569 -34.21 -33.84 -30.63
N LEU A 570 -35.33 -33.59 -31.31
CA LEU A 570 -35.34 -33.25 -32.74
C LEU A 570 -34.70 -31.88 -33.02
N GLN A 571 -34.86 -30.91 -32.11
CA GLN A 571 -34.22 -29.61 -32.24
C GLN A 571 -32.71 -29.72 -32.03
N ALA A 572 -32.25 -30.58 -31.11
CA ALA A 572 -30.84 -30.87 -30.91
C ALA A 572 -30.19 -31.49 -32.17
N LEU A 573 -30.87 -32.44 -32.82
CA LEU A 573 -30.42 -33.04 -34.08
C LEU A 573 -30.40 -32.02 -35.23
N SER A 574 -31.41 -31.16 -35.32
CA SER A 574 -31.45 -30.09 -36.32
C SER A 574 -30.33 -29.07 -36.13
N PHE A 575 -30.05 -28.69 -34.87
CA PHE A 575 -28.99 -27.75 -34.54
C PHE A 575 -27.63 -28.30 -34.92
N ILE A 576 -27.30 -29.54 -34.53
CA ILE A 576 -25.98 -30.09 -34.86
C ILE A 576 -25.78 -30.34 -36.36
N ARG A 577 -26.87 -30.65 -37.09
CA ARG A 577 -26.85 -30.71 -38.55
C ARG A 577 -26.47 -29.36 -39.16
N SER A 578 -26.92 -28.24 -38.58
CA SER A 578 -26.54 -26.90 -39.02
C SER A 578 -25.10 -26.51 -38.67
N CYS A 579 -24.51 -27.13 -37.65
CA CYS A 579 -23.12 -26.89 -37.23
C CYS A 579 -22.08 -27.81 -37.90
N GLY A 580 -22.49 -28.79 -38.70
CA GLY A 580 -21.59 -29.69 -39.44
C GLY A 580 -20.94 -30.82 -38.63
N GLY A 581 -21.36 -31.04 -37.37
CA GLY A 581 -20.76 -32.02 -36.44
C GLY A 581 -21.45 -33.37 -36.36
N VAL A 582 -22.17 -33.80 -37.39
CA VAL A 582 -23.10 -34.95 -37.35
C VAL A 582 -22.39 -36.30 -37.19
N ASP A 583 -21.15 -36.41 -37.68
CA ASP A 583 -20.49 -37.70 -37.83
C ASP A 583 -19.88 -38.20 -36.50
N ASN A 584 -19.41 -37.30 -35.62
CA ASN A 584 -18.79 -37.63 -34.33
C ASN A 584 -19.78 -37.75 -33.15
N LEU A 585 -21.09 -37.89 -33.44
CA LEU A 585 -22.13 -37.96 -32.42
C LEU A 585 -22.17 -39.29 -31.65
N SER A 586 -22.39 -39.21 -30.33
CA SER A 586 -22.75 -40.39 -29.53
C SER A 586 -24.24 -40.71 -29.70
N ALA A 587 -24.56 -41.76 -30.47
CA ALA A 587 -25.95 -42.21 -30.68
C ALA A 587 -26.66 -42.55 -29.36
N GLN A 588 -25.92 -43.12 -28.40
CA GLN A 588 -26.41 -43.52 -27.09
C GLN A 588 -27.08 -42.37 -26.34
N LYS A 589 -26.44 -41.19 -26.31
CA LYS A 589 -26.95 -39.99 -25.59
C LYS A 589 -28.32 -39.56 -26.13
N TYR A 590 -28.47 -39.53 -27.45
CA TYR A 590 -29.70 -39.07 -28.11
C TYR A 590 -30.82 -40.10 -28.05
N LEU A 591 -30.50 -41.39 -28.20
CA LEU A 591 -31.47 -42.48 -28.06
C LEU A 591 -31.98 -42.61 -26.61
N ALA A 592 -31.12 -42.40 -25.62
CA ALA A 592 -31.50 -42.33 -24.22
C ALA A 592 -32.48 -41.18 -23.96
N ALA A 593 -32.16 -39.97 -24.44
CA ALA A 593 -33.04 -38.80 -24.32
C ALA A 593 -34.38 -39.00 -25.06
N ALA A 594 -34.35 -39.59 -26.26
CA ALA A 594 -35.55 -39.90 -27.04
C ALA A 594 -36.43 -40.96 -26.39
N LYS A 595 -35.86 -41.87 -25.61
CA LYS A 595 -36.65 -42.84 -24.82
C LYS A 595 -37.33 -42.17 -23.62
N GLN A 596 -36.70 -41.17 -23.01
CA GLN A 596 -37.23 -40.42 -21.86
C GLN A 596 -38.36 -39.43 -22.22
N THR A 597 -38.54 -39.11 -23.51
CA THR A 597 -39.70 -38.31 -23.97
C THR A 597 -41.02 -39.09 -23.91
N ALA A 598 -40.95 -40.43 -23.85
CA ALA A 598 -42.09 -41.34 -23.92
C ALA A 598 -42.99 -41.18 -25.17
N ASP A 599 -42.50 -40.51 -26.22
CA ASP A 599 -43.16 -40.42 -27.52
C ASP A 599 -42.51 -41.41 -28.51
N PRO A 600 -43.23 -42.46 -28.94
CA PRO A 600 -42.70 -43.43 -29.90
C PRO A 600 -42.22 -42.76 -31.20
N ARG A 601 -42.94 -41.74 -31.71
CA ARG A 601 -42.61 -41.11 -33.00
C ARG A 601 -41.27 -40.37 -32.96
N ILE A 602 -40.95 -39.74 -31.84
CA ILE A 602 -39.66 -39.08 -31.62
C ILE A 602 -38.55 -40.13 -31.56
N PHE A 603 -38.78 -41.24 -30.83
CA PHE A 603 -37.82 -42.34 -30.76
C PHE A 603 -37.53 -42.95 -32.13
N TYR A 604 -38.57 -43.24 -32.92
CA TYR A 604 -38.44 -43.74 -34.30
C TYR A 604 -37.62 -42.80 -35.18
N SER A 605 -37.92 -41.50 -35.13
CA SER A 605 -37.22 -40.49 -35.95
C SER A 605 -35.75 -40.37 -35.59
N VAL A 606 -35.41 -40.39 -34.29
CA VAL A 606 -34.03 -40.33 -33.81
C VAL A 606 -33.27 -41.61 -34.17
N TYR A 607 -33.90 -42.78 -34.04
CA TYR A 607 -33.32 -44.06 -34.44
C TYR A 607 -33.01 -44.10 -35.93
N LYS A 608 -33.98 -43.72 -36.78
CA LYS A 608 -33.79 -43.64 -38.23
C LYS A 608 -32.75 -42.62 -38.66
N PHE A 609 -32.61 -41.51 -37.93
CA PHE A 609 -31.54 -40.54 -38.18
C PHE A 609 -30.14 -41.17 -38.00
N PHE A 610 -29.92 -41.91 -36.92
CA PHE A 610 -28.63 -42.58 -36.70
C PHE A 610 -28.40 -43.77 -37.63
N GLU A 611 -29.45 -44.51 -38.01
CA GLU A 611 -29.38 -45.54 -39.05
C GLU A 611 -28.88 -44.96 -40.38
N GLN A 612 -29.45 -43.82 -40.81
CA GLN A 612 -29.01 -43.12 -42.02
C GLN A 612 -27.58 -42.57 -41.90
N ARG A 613 -27.17 -42.10 -40.72
CA ARG A 613 -25.78 -41.70 -40.45
C ARG A 613 -24.83 -42.89 -40.57
N ASN A 614 -25.17 -44.03 -39.97
CA ASN A 614 -24.34 -45.24 -40.01
C ASN A 614 -24.18 -45.73 -41.45
N ILE A 615 -25.25 -45.73 -42.25
CA ILE A 615 -25.21 -46.06 -43.69
C ILE A 615 -24.28 -45.09 -44.43
N ARG A 616 -24.37 -43.79 -44.15
CA ARG A 616 -23.51 -42.78 -44.79
C ARG A 616 -22.03 -42.95 -44.43
N LEU A 617 -21.71 -43.28 -43.18
CA LEU A 617 -20.34 -43.39 -42.70
C LEU A 617 -19.68 -44.74 -43.02
N ARG A 618 -20.45 -45.84 -42.97
CA ARG A 618 -19.93 -47.21 -42.97
C ARG A 618 -20.61 -48.13 -43.99
N GLY A 619 -21.66 -47.67 -44.67
CA GLY A 619 -22.44 -48.50 -45.59
C GLY A 619 -23.36 -49.53 -44.93
N SER A 620 -23.40 -49.60 -43.59
CA SER A 620 -24.28 -50.48 -42.81
C SER A 620 -25.17 -49.67 -41.86
N PRO A 621 -26.45 -50.05 -41.66
CA PRO A 621 -27.34 -49.45 -40.66
C PRO A 621 -26.92 -49.71 -39.20
N ASP A 622 -26.08 -50.72 -38.97
CA ASP A 622 -25.78 -51.23 -37.63
C ASP A 622 -24.99 -50.24 -36.76
N PHE A 623 -25.30 -50.25 -35.45
CA PHE A 623 -24.53 -49.55 -34.44
C PHE A 623 -23.31 -50.38 -34.04
N GLU A 624 -22.14 -49.76 -33.92
CA GLU A 624 -20.95 -50.45 -33.44
C GLU A 624 -21.08 -50.88 -31.97
N VAL A 625 -20.44 -51.99 -31.61
CA VAL A 625 -20.43 -52.54 -30.23
C VAL A 625 -19.89 -51.52 -29.22
N GLY A 626 -18.96 -50.65 -29.64
CA GLY A 626 -18.42 -49.56 -28.81
C GLY A 626 -19.38 -48.38 -28.57
N GLU A 627 -20.49 -48.27 -29.31
CA GLU A 627 -21.50 -47.21 -29.12
C GLU A 627 -22.54 -47.58 -28.04
N HIS A 628 -22.49 -48.79 -27.47
CA HIS A 628 -23.37 -49.27 -26.38
C HIS A 628 -24.89 -49.07 -26.63
N CYS A 629 -25.33 -49.22 -27.88
CA CYS A 629 -26.73 -48.97 -28.29
C CYS A 629 -27.64 -50.22 -28.33
N GLU A 630 -27.14 -51.41 -27.95
CA GLU A 630 -27.85 -52.70 -28.02
C GLU A 630 -29.24 -52.71 -27.34
N THR A 631 -29.34 -52.05 -26.20
CA THR A 631 -30.59 -51.95 -25.43
C THR A 631 -31.64 -51.11 -26.15
N PHE A 632 -31.22 -50.10 -26.93
CA PHE A 632 -32.10 -49.26 -27.74
C PHE A 632 -32.53 -49.95 -29.02
N VAL A 633 -31.68 -50.79 -29.62
CA VAL A 633 -32.04 -51.64 -30.77
C VAL A 633 -33.11 -52.66 -30.37
N LYS A 634 -32.94 -53.35 -29.22
CA LYS A 634 -33.97 -54.26 -28.68
C LYS A 634 -35.29 -53.53 -28.41
N PHE A 635 -35.23 -52.31 -27.88
CA PHE A 635 -36.40 -51.48 -27.63
C PHE A 635 -37.10 -51.04 -28.93
N PHE A 636 -36.34 -50.66 -29.97
CA PHE A 636 -36.87 -50.34 -31.29
C PHE A 636 -37.60 -51.54 -31.91
N ASN A 637 -36.99 -52.72 -31.88
CA ASN A 637 -37.58 -53.95 -32.42
C ASN A 637 -38.84 -54.39 -31.66
N ASN A 638 -38.90 -54.16 -30.35
CA ASN A 638 -40.10 -54.48 -29.57
C ASN A 638 -41.28 -53.55 -29.91
N ILE A 639 -41.03 -52.28 -30.22
CA ILE A 639 -42.08 -51.30 -30.52
C ILE A 639 -42.49 -51.30 -31.99
N TYR A 640 -41.54 -51.53 -32.91
CA TYR A 640 -41.73 -51.35 -34.36
C TYR A 640 -41.45 -52.60 -35.20
N GLY A 641 -40.89 -53.65 -34.61
CA GLY A 641 -40.50 -54.87 -35.33
C GLY A 641 -41.67 -55.78 -35.76
N ASN A 642 -42.89 -55.53 -35.27
CA ASN A 642 -44.08 -56.30 -35.65
C ASN A 642 -44.91 -55.58 -36.73
N ALA A 643 -44.27 -55.17 -37.82
CA ALA A 643 -44.94 -54.76 -39.05
C ALA A 643 -44.21 -55.30 -40.28
N SER A 644 -43.95 -56.61 -40.30
CA SER A 644 -43.69 -57.35 -41.52
C SER A 644 -44.99 -58.02 -41.97
N PHE A 645 -45.50 -57.49 -43.08
CA PHE A 645 -46.54 -58.01 -43.96
C PHE A 645 -46.59 -59.54 -44.00
N ASP A 646 -47.76 -60.08 -43.69
CA ASP A 646 -48.19 -61.43 -44.02
C ASP A 646 -49.19 -61.32 -45.18
N GLY A 647 -48.96 -62.07 -46.27
CA GLY A 647 -49.84 -62.14 -47.45
C GLY A 647 -49.13 -61.88 -48.79
N GLY A 648 -48.62 -62.94 -49.41
CA GLY A 648 -47.91 -62.92 -50.68
C GLY A 648 -48.74 -62.59 -51.92
N LEU A 649 -48.04 -62.23 -52.99
CA LEU A 649 -48.48 -62.44 -54.37
C LEU A 649 -48.12 -63.88 -54.75
N GLU A 650 -49.14 -64.71 -54.96
CA GLU A 650 -49.17 -66.12 -55.41
C GLU A 650 -48.23 -67.14 -54.74
#